data_AF-E8LZ74-F1
#
_entry.id   AF-E8LZ74-F1
#
_cell.length_a   1.000
_cell.length_b   1.000
_cell.length_c   1.000
_cell.angle_alpha   90.00
_cell.angle_beta   90.00
_cell.angle_gamma   90.00
#
_symmetry.space_group_name_H-M   'P 1'
#
loop_
_entity.id
_entity.type
_entity.pdbx_description
1 polymer ?
#
loop_
_entity_poly.entity_id
_entity_poly.type
_entity_poly.pdbx_seq_one_letter_code
_entity_poly.pdbx_strand_id
1 'polypeptide(L)'
;MAQAEQQCEYQDLTQNTNWVTEVANAEQSCYVSWFNAPAEAGLTLYSEASLTPLVQTLAQAVSDYRGEPEQAINIANLSELLKAAYYARYSTQDQHGYFSEAFSRSIAQISDQFIRSGYATLQGREQVSAMSSMTILVDSVKQLPLAMESMLTLLESFNQGNSDNLQYVDGLNNLFRAMNGHVVRDEFYSALVENPDYLRRLQRFIDNNTWALGTDADILLYNAVRETGRLLAGRNPSLNQQVIPFLERILSRHPIGSEGEKLWIGAAEMIAHYAPENSRELNIDAHKTELEQRLLAHRFECQNAAVIRSQNLTTQQAQEACDILTSKENEFHTLVNSGRIPVADDYNSQVEVVVWQDNTAYTTYSNFLFGNSTDNGGQYLEGNPSDKTNVARFLAYRYDNDELAILNLEHEYVHYLDGRFNLYGGFNQTLSQGHMVWWLEGFAEYSHYQNGYHAALELIGSHHFSLSDVFATTYQHDTDRIYRWGYLAVRFMFEKHPEEVERLLTFARNGNYHDWVREVKQLGITLEQEFASWLESVTQSTGSDDKDSGDVDTPQSEPIERLALNQTKRFSARAYQEQLFYIDVPDGVEQFQVSISGDGDADLYASYQQVAHYYDFQSSDYQQGSEEVIVFKPQANGLVAPGRYYFSLAAREAFNAVEVKTHARIKHVVQHDERTPIVLQPSKATELAVEQTRYVGLYVNQPGTVRVWMKGLQADQAPVSLFVGLTGWASKQQYDFSTQDQGVNQYIEFEVAQAGYVHFTLSAQQAGSVVELFAAY
;
A
#
# COMPACT_ATOMS: atom_id res chain seq x y z
N MET A 1 30.16 11.62 26.62
CA MET A 1 31.10 11.58 25.48
C MET A 1 30.26 11.88 24.25
N ALA A 2 30.62 12.90 23.46
CA ALA A 2 29.84 13.28 22.28
C ALA A 2 29.87 12.13 21.26
N GLN A 3 28.70 11.59 20.89
CA GLN A 3 28.57 10.76 19.69
C GLN A 3 28.91 11.66 18.49
N ALA A 4 29.85 11.22 17.65
CA ALA A 4 30.17 11.91 16.40
C ALA A 4 28.93 11.88 15.49
N GLU A 5 28.59 13.02 14.86
CA GLU A 5 27.56 13.07 13.80
C GLU A 5 27.89 12.01 12.74
N GLN A 6 26.93 11.12 12.45
CA GLN A 6 27.06 10.05 11.46
C GLN A 6 27.22 10.66 10.06
N GLN A 7 28.38 10.52 9.43
CA GLN A 7 28.70 11.12 8.12
C GLN A 7 28.19 10.29 6.93
N CYS A 8 27.03 9.64 7.06
CA CYS A 8 26.50 8.71 6.04
C CYS A 8 25.11 9.04 5.49
N GLU A 9 24.43 10.11 5.90
CA GLU A 9 23.17 10.51 5.28
C GLU A 9 23.39 11.07 3.87
N TYR A 10 22.36 11.07 3.02
CA TYR A 10 22.46 11.56 1.63
C TYR A 10 23.12 12.96 1.55
N GLN A 11 22.73 13.88 2.44
CA GLN A 11 23.28 15.23 2.46
C GLN A 11 24.77 15.25 2.79
N ASP A 12 25.23 14.41 3.72
CA ASP A 12 26.65 14.30 4.09
C ASP A 12 27.48 13.71 2.95
N LEU A 13 26.96 12.65 2.32
CA LEU A 13 27.62 11.98 1.20
C LEU A 13 27.85 12.92 0.02
N THR A 14 26.92 13.83 -0.27
CA THR A 14 27.08 14.80 -1.37
C THR A 14 28.19 15.83 -1.15
N GLN A 15 28.62 16.03 0.09
CA GLN A 15 29.64 17.02 0.46
C GLN A 15 31.01 16.38 0.75
N ASN A 16 31.07 15.05 0.86
CA ASN A 16 32.27 14.31 1.21
C ASN A 16 32.99 13.77 -0.04
N THR A 17 34.28 14.05 -0.19
CA THR A 17 35.09 13.52 -1.29
C THR A 17 35.41 12.02 -1.15
N ASN A 18 35.28 11.46 0.05
CA ASN A 18 35.48 10.04 0.38
C ASN A 18 34.16 9.31 0.68
N TRP A 19 33.02 9.81 0.16
CA TRP A 19 31.69 9.31 0.48
C TRP A 19 31.50 7.79 0.25
N VAL A 20 32.23 7.18 -0.68
CA VAL A 20 32.15 5.72 -0.91
C VAL A 20 32.64 4.93 0.31
N THR A 21 33.68 5.41 1.00
CA THR A 21 34.17 4.80 2.24
C THR A 21 33.18 4.99 3.38
N GLU A 22 32.51 6.15 3.45
CA GLU A 22 31.45 6.38 4.44
C GLU A 22 30.26 5.47 4.21
N VAL A 23 29.86 5.25 2.95
CA VAL A 23 28.82 4.28 2.61
C VAL A 23 29.24 2.88 3.05
N ALA A 24 30.47 2.45 2.75
CA ALA A 24 30.93 1.11 3.12
C ALA A 24 30.83 0.86 4.64
N ASN A 25 31.15 1.86 5.47
CA ASN A 25 31.11 1.78 6.92
C ASN A 25 29.79 2.31 7.55
N ALA A 26 28.76 2.56 6.73
CA ALA A 26 27.52 3.15 7.20
C ALA A 26 26.75 2.26 8.16
N GLU A 27 25.97 2.89 9.04
CA GLU A 27 24.99 2.19 9.86
C GLU A 27 23.64 2.09 9.14
N GLN A 28 22.82 1.10 9.51
CA GLN A 28 21.48 0.89 8.93
C GLN A 28 20.49 2.05 9.18
N SER A 29 20.82 2.99 10.07
CA SER A 29 20.06 4.24 10.25
C SER A 29 20.08 5.10 8.98
N CYS A 30 21.20 5.11 8.25
CA CYS A 30 21.40 5.94 7.06
C CYS A 30 20.55 5.52 5.85
N TYR A 31 20.03 4.30 5.83
CA TYR A 31 19.29 3.77 4.67
C TYR A 31 18.01 4.57 4.37
N VAL A 32 17.31 5.05 5.40
CA VAL A 32 16.05 5.78 5.20
C VAL A 32 16.31 7.11 4.49
N SER A 33 17.44 7.77 4.78
CA SER A 33 17.92 8.96 4.05
C SER A 33 18.21 8.64 2.58
N TRP A 34 18.83 7.50 2.31
CA TRP A 34 19.20 7.11 0.94
C TRP A 34 17.98 6.84 0.06
N PHE A 35 17.03 6.02 0.53
CA PHE A 35 15.89 5.56 -0.28
C PHE A 35 14.95 6.65 -0.72
N ASN A 36 15.07 7.77 -0.07
CA ASN A 36 14.08 8.77 -0.13
C ASN A 36 14.71 10.15 -0.43
N ALA A 37 15.99 10.16 -0.84
CA ALA A 37 16.71 11.32 -1.33
C ALA A 37 15.86 12.12 -2.36
N PRO A 38 16.04 13.46 -2.44
CA PRO A 38 15.25 14.30 -3.32
C PRO A 38 15.45 13.92 -4.79
N ALA A 39 14.50 14.27 -5.67
CA ALA A 39 14.53 13.86 -7.09
C ALA A 39 15.85 14.26 -7.80
N GLU A 40 16.41 15.41 -7.44
CA GLU A 40 17.66 15.95 -7.98
C GLU A 40 18.89 15.07 -7.65
N ALA A 41 18.76 14.10 -6.73
CA ALA A 41 19.77 13.07 -6.51
C ALA A 41 20.13 12.33 -7.79
N GLY A 42 19.18 12.16 -8.71
CA GLY A 42 19.39 11.55 -10.02
C GLY A 42 20.42 12.28 -10.90
N LEU A 43 20.68 13.57 -10.65
CA LEU A 43 21.68 14.37 -11.35
C LEU A 43 23.02 14.46 -10.60
N THR A 44 23.08 14.02 -9.35
CA THR A 44 24.23 14.18 -8.47
C THR A 44 24.77 12.83 -8.01
N LEU A 45 24.56 12.44 -6.74
CA LEU A 45 25.10 11.22 -6.15
C LEU A 45 24.57 9.95 -6.84
N TYR A 46 23.32 9.97 -7.33
CA TYR A 46 22.68 8.86 -8.04
C TYR A 46 22.79 8.95 -9.56
N SER A 47 23.68 9.79 -10.07
CA SER A 47 24.08 9.71 -11.48
C SER A 47 25.02 8.52 -11.70
N GLU A 48 24.99 7.94 -12.91
CA GLU A 48 25.86 6.81 -13.27
C GLU A 48 27.35 7.13 -13.09
N ALA A 49 27.75 8.36 -13.44
CA ALA A 49 29.13 8.82 -13.28
C ALA A 49 29.55 8.85 -11.80
N SER A 50 28.67 9.34 -10.92
CA SER A 50 28.93 9.35 -9.48
C SER A 50 28.92 7.95 -8.88
N LEU A 51 28.04 7.04 -9.33
CA LEU A 51 27.97 5.69 -8.78
C LEU A 51 29.09 4.76 -9.27
N THR A 52 29.80 5.13 -10.35
CA THR A 52 30.86 4.28 -10.93
C THR A 52 31.97 3.89 -9.93
N PRO A 53 32.56 4.81 -9.13
CA PRO A 53 33.52 4.45 -8.09
C PRO A 53 32.95 3.55 -6.99
N LEU A 54 31.66 3.69 -6.66
CA LEU A 54 31.00 2.81 -5.69
C LEU A 54 30.86 1.39 -6.25
N VAL A 55 30.43 1.25 -7.51
CA VAL A 55 30.34 -0.06 -8.18
C VAL A 55 31.71 -0.74 -8.25
N GLN A 56 32.79 0.03 -8.52
CA GLN A 56 34.16 -0.49 -8.49
C GLN A 56 34.58 -0.96 -7.08
N THR A 57 34.20 -0.21 -6.05
CA THR A 57 34.49 -0.58 -4.65
C THR A 57 33.72 -1.83 -4.24
N LEU A 58 32.45 -1.94 -4.61
CA LEU A 58 31.64 -3.14 -4.39
C LEU A 58 32.24 -4.36 -5.10
N ALA A 59 32.68 -4.21 -6.35
CA ALA A 59 33.34 -5.29 -7.09
C ALA A 59 34.60 -5.81 -6.37
N GLN A 60 35.42 -4.90 -5.85
CA GLN A 60 36.61 -5.26 -5.09
C GLN A 60 36.24 -5.95 -3.76
N ALA A 61 35.27 -5.42 -3.03
CA ALA A 61 34.79 -6.01 -1.77
C ALA A 61 34.28 -7.44 -1.97
N VAL A 62 33.51 -7.69 -3.05
CA VAL A 62 33.04 -9.02 -3.42
C VAL A 62 34.17 -9.96 -3.80
N SER A 63 35.19 -9.49 -4.54
CA SER A 63 36.37 -10.28 -4.88
C SER A 63 37.18 -10.72 -3.65
N ASP A 64 37.27 -9.84 -2.65
CA ASP A 64 38.02 -10.08 -1.42
C ASP A 64 37.19 -10.76 -0.31
N TYR A 65 35.90 -11.00 -0.55
CA TYR A 65 35.00 -11.56 0.43
C TYR A 65 35.42 -12.98 0.83
N ARG A 66 35.55 -13.22 2.15
CA ARG A 66 35.91 -14.51 2.77
C ARG A 66 34.90 -14.96 3.82
N GLY A 67 33.71 -14.36 3.83
CA GLY A 67 32.66 -14.68 4.79
C GLY A 67 32.76 -13.94 6.13
N GLU A 68 33.73 -13.03 6.29
CA GLU A 68 33.89 -12.29 7.55
C GLU A 68 32.77 -11.24 7.76
N PRO A 69 32.27 -11.05 9.01
CA PRO A 69 31.17 -10.13 9.28
C PRO A 69 31.42 -8.69 8.82
N GLU A 70 32.61 -8.15 9.07
CA GLU A 70 32.99 -6.79 8.66
C GLU A 70 32.95 -6.62 7.13
N GLN A 71 33.36 -7.65 6.38
CA GLN A 71 33.28 -7.63 4.93
C GLN A 71 31.82 -7.71 4.45
N ALA A 72 30.98 -8.50 5.14
CA ALA A 72 29.57 -8.64 4.81
C ALA A 72 28.81 -7.31 5.03
N ILE A 73 29.09 -6.59 6.12
CA ILE A 73 28.52 -5.25 6.38
C ILE A 73 28.87 -4.29 5.24
N ASN A 74 30.15 -4.24 4.84
CA ASN A 74 30.59 -3.39 3.72
C ASN A 74 29.82 -3.69 2.43
N ILE A 75 29.68 -4.97 2.08
CA ILE A 75 28.96 -5.41 0.88
C ILE A 75 27.48 -5.03 0.96
N ALA A 76 26.83 -5.29 2.10
CA ALA A 76 25.42 -4.95 2.32
C ALA A 76 25.18 -3.45 2.13
N ASN A 77 26.00 -2.61 2.76
CA ASN A 77 25.85 -1.16 2.68
C ASN A 77 26.02 -0.60 1.26
N LEU A 78 27.09 -1.01 0.56
CA LEU A 78 27.35 -0.58 -0.81
C LEU A 78 26.23 -1.01 -1.76
N SER A 79 25.75 -2.25 -1.60
CA SER A 79 24.60 -2.78 -2.34
C SER A 79 23.31 -2.00 -2.05
N GLU A 80 23.09 -1.61 -0.79
CA GLU A 80 21.87 -0.91 -0.38
C GLU A 80 21.79 0.51 -0.95
N LEU A 81 22.92 1.23 -1.04
CA LEU A 81 22.93 2.53 -1.71
C LEU A 81 22.62 2.40 -3.20
N LEU A 82 23.11 1.35 -3.87
CA LEU A 82 22.75 1.08 -5.27
C LEU A 82 21.25 0.80 -5.42
N LYS A 83 20.66 0.02 -4.52
CA LYS A 83 19.20 -0.20 -4.51
C LYS A 83 18.44 1.11 -4.36
N ALA A 84 18.85 1.97 -3.40
CA ALA A 84 18.25 3.28 -3.20
C ALA A 84 18.35 4.15 -4.47
N ALA A 85 19.49 4.14 -5.16
CA ALA A 85 19.66 4.87 -6.41
C ALA A 85 18.74 4.37 -7.53
N TYR A 86 18.56 3.05 -7.69
CA TYR A 86 17.61 2.48 -8.66
C TYR A 86 16.15 2.73 -8.28
N TYR A 87 15.83 2.68 -6.98
CA TYR A 87 14.50 3.02 -6.47
C TYR A 87 14.14 4.49 -6.74
N ALA A 88 15.02 5.42 -6.38
CA ALA A 88 14.85 6.84 -6.67
C ALA A 88 14.73 7.09 -8.17
N ARG A 89 15.54 6.38 -8.98
CA ARG A 89 15.49 6.48 -10.44
C ARG A 89 14.14 6.05 -11.02
N TYR A 90 13.45 5.07 -10.44
CA TYR A 90 12.20 4.53 -10.99
C TYR A 90 11.11 5.59 -11.15
N SER A 91 10.94 6.48 -10.16
CA SER A 91 9.96 7.57 -10.21
C SER A 91 10.44 8.79 -11.01
N THR A 92 11.75 8.94 -11.24
CA THR A 92 12.36 10.11 -11.92
C THR A 92 12.94 9.80 -13.30
N GLN A 93 12.79 8.58 -13.82
CA GLN A 93 13.43 8.13 -15.06
C GLN A 93 13.01 8.94 -16.29
N ASP A 94 11.76 9.43 -16.32
CA ASP A 94 11.26 10.30 -17.40
C ASP A 94 11.97 11.67 -17.41
N GLN A 95 12.54 12.09 -16.27
CA GLN A 95 13.21 13.38 -16.11
C GLN A 95 14.73 13.28 -16.24
N HIS A 96 15.32 12.17 -15.80
CA HIS A 96 16.78 12.03 -15.69
C HIS A 96 17.36 10.93 -16.59
N GLY A 97 16.51 10.27 -17.40
CA GLY A 97 16.88 9.11 -18.21
C GLY A 97 17.08 7.86 -17.37
N TYR A 98 17.17 6.71 -18.03
CA TYR A 98 17.44 5.42 -17.39
C TYR A 98 18.93 5.24 -17.11
N PHE A 99 19.28 4.43 -16.11
CA PHE A 99 20.64 3.89 -16.03
C PHE A 99 20.95 3.08 -17.29
N SER A 100 22.20 3.14 -17.76
CA SER A 100 22.58 2.40 -18.95
C SER A 100 22.47 0.89 -18.72
N GLU A 101 22.17 0.15 -19.79
CA GLU A 101 22.13 -1.31 -19.73
C GLU A 101 23.51 -1.88 -19.32
N ALA A 102 24.60 -1.31 -19.84
CA ALA A 102 25.95 -1.71 -19.49
C ALA A 102 26.23 -1.55 -17.99
N PHE A 103 25.79 -0.45 -17.38
CA PHE A 103 25.92 -0.21 -15.95
C PHE A 103 25.12 -1.23 -15.14
N SER A 104 23.83 -1.42 -15.49
CA SER A 104 22.95 -2.40 -14.85
C SER A 104 23.53 -3.82 -14.90
N ARG A 105 24.06 -4.22 -16.06
CA ARG A 105 24.70 -5.54 -16.26
C ARG A 105 25.96 -5.71 -15.44
N SER A 106 26.77 -4.65 -15.27
CA SER A 106 27.97 -4.71 -14.44
C SER A 106 27.64 -5.00 -12.97
N ILE A 107 26.58 -4.38 -12.44
CA ILE A 107 26.11 -4.60 -11.06
C ILE A 107 25.58 -6.02 -10.88
N ALA A 108 24.82 -6.51 -11.86
CA ALA A 108 24.31 -7.88 -11.86
C ALA A 108 25.45 -8.92 -11.90
N GLN A 109 26.52 -8.66 -12.65
CA GLN A 109 27.71 -9.52 -12.69
C GLN A 109 28.44 -9.57 -11.34
N ILE A 110 28.50 -8.44 -10.62
CA ILE A 110 29.08 -8.40 -9.26
C ILE A 110 28.21 -9.21 -8.29
N SER A 111 26.88 -9.07 -8.38
CA SER A 111 25.92 -9.84 -7.57
C SER A 111 26.04 -11.34 -7.84
N ASP A 112 26.13 -11.71 -9.10
CA ASP A 112 26.36 -13.08 -9.53
C ASP A 112 27.69 -13.64 -9.02
N GLN A 113 28.80 -12.87 -9.08
CA GLN A 113 30.08 -13.27 -8.50
C GLN A 113 29.98 -13.50 -6.98
N PHE A 114 29.28 -12.62 -6.26
CA PHE A 114 29.04 -12.78 -4.82
C PHE A 114 28.29 -14.09 -4.52
N ILE A 115 27.21 -14.35 -5.25
CA ILE A 115 26.39 -15.56 -5.06
C ILE A 115 27.21 -16.84 -5.31
N ARG A 116 28.06 -16.82 -6.35
CA ARG A 116 28.95 -17.95 -6.68
C ARG A 116 30.14 -18.14 -5.72
N SER A 117 30.37 -17.24 -4.77
CA SER A 117 31.55 -17.28 -3.89
C SER A 117 31.57 -18.45 -2.90
N GLY A 118 30.43 -19.13 -2.70
CA GLY A 118 30.23 -20.15 -1.67
C GLY A 118 29.89 -19.57 -0.29
N TYR A 119 30.37 -18.36 0.01
CA TYR A 119 30.08 -17.65 1.27
C TYR A 119 28.64 -17.12 1.35
N ALA A 120 27.93 -17.01 0.23
CA ALA A 120 26.51 -16.63 0.19
C ALA A 120 25.58 -17.61 0.94
N THR A 121 26.07 -18.81 1.31
CA THR A 121 25.31 -19.81 2.07
C THR A 121 25.48 -19.69 3.60
N LEU A 122 26.39 -18.82 4.06
CA LEU A 122 26.63 -18.60 5.48
C LEU A 122 25.39 -18.02 6.17
N GLN A 123 25.13 -18.51 7.40
CA GLN A 123 23.89 -18.24 8.15
C GLN A 123 24.04 -17.14 9.22
N GLY A 124 25.22 -16.52 9.35
CA GLY A 124 25.43 -15.42 10.29
C GLY A 124 24.65 -14.17 9.86
N ARG A 125 24.23 -13.35 10.83
CA ARG A 125 23.33 -12.19 10.61
C ARG A 125 23.86 -11.26 9.51
N GLU A 126 25.13 -10.88 9.59
CA GLU A 126 25.76 -9.96 8.65
C GLU A 126 25.90 -10.58 7.26
N GLN A 127 26.24 -11.88 7.19
CA GLN A 127 26.36 -12.61 5.92
C GLN A 127 25.00 -12.78 5.25
N VAL A 128 23.94 -13.06 6.01
CA VAL A 128 22.56 -13.15 5.50
C VAL A 128 22.09 -11.78 5.01
N SER A 129 22.42 -10.69 5.73
CA SER A 129 22.13 -9.33 5.27
C SER A 129 22.82 -9.03 3.93
N ALA A 130 24.11 -9.34 3.80
CA ALA A 130 24.83 -9.17 2.53
C ALA A 130 24.24 -10.02 1.40
N MET A 131 23.91 -11.28 1.69
CA MET A 131 23.26 -12.17 0.72
C MET A 131 21.91 -11.64 0.27
N SER A 132 21.06 -11.19 1.20
CA SER A 132 19.75 -10.64 0.87
C SER A 132 19.88 -9.36 0.03
N SER A 133 20.76 -8.42 0.41
CA SER A 133 21.00 -7.19 -0.37
C SER A 133 21.54 -7.47 -1.77
N MET A 134 22.51 -8.38 -1.93
CA MET A 134 23.08 -8.70 -3.25
C MET A 134 22.09 -9.47 -4.13
N THR A 135 21.27 -10.36 -3.57
CA THR A 135 20.28 -11.13 -4.36
C THR A 135 19.11 -10.26 -4.81
N ILE A 136 18.60 -9.36 -3.98
CA ILE A 136 17.53 -8.44 -4.40
C ILE A 136 18.03 -7.37 -5.38
N LEU A 137 19.31 -6.98 -5.33
CA LEU A 137 19.89 -6.02 -6.26
C LEU A 137 19.78 -6.50 -7.72
N VAL A 138 19.81 -7.81 -7.96
CA VAL A 138 19.56 -8.43 -9.28
C VAL A 138 18.17 -8.03 -9.83
N ASP A 139 17.14 -8.02 -8.97
CA ASP A 139 15.82 -7.52 -9.33
C ASP A 139 15.83 -6.00 -9.54
N SER A 140 16.45 -5.25 -8.62
CA SER A 140 16.47 -3.79 -8.67
C SER A 140 17.07 -3.25 -9.97
N VAL A 141 18.13 -3.88 -10.47
CA VAL A 141 18.77 -3.50 -11.75
C VAL A 141 18.13 -4.18 -12.97
N LYS A 142 17.15 -5.06 -12.75
CA LYS A 142 16.39 -5.80 -13.77
C LYS A 142 17.27 -6.62 -14.74
N GLN A 143 18.17 -7.44 -14.18
CA GLN A 143 19.14 -8.27 -14.91
C GLN A 143 19.21 -9.74 -14.43
N LEU A 144 18.07 -10.33 -14.03
CA LEU A 144 18.00 -11.73 -13.59
C LEU A 144 18.64 -12.75 -14.55
N PRO A 145 18.54 -12.63 -15.90
CA PRO A 145 19.18 -13.59 -16.81
C PRO A 145 20.67 -13.82 -16.56
N LEU A 146 21.40 -12.83 -16.05
CA LEU A 146 22.83 -12.94 -15.75
C LEU A 146 23.14 -13.73 -14.47
N ALA A 147 22.23 -13.74 -13.50
CA ALA A 147 22.41 -14.36 -12.18
C ALA A 147 21.49 -15.59 -11.95
N MET A 148 20.61 -15.93 -12.89
CA MET A 148 19.61 -17.00 -12.72
C MET A 148 20.25 -18.34 -12.28
N GLU A 149 21.34 -18.74 -12.92
CA GLU A 149 22.06 -19.99 -12.61
C GLU A 149 22.62 -20.00 -11.18
N SER A 150 23.18 -18.87 -10.72
CA SER A 150 23.76 -18.76 -9.38
C SER A 150 22.67 -18.64 -8.31
N MET A 151 21.59 -17.91 -8.58
CA MET A 151 20.43 -17.84 -7.68
C MET A 151 19.73 -19.19 -7.51
N LEU A 152 19.59 -19.99 -8.58
CA LEU A 152 19.07 -21.36 -8.47
C LEU A 152 19.98 -22.24 -7.61
N THR A 153 21.30 -22.09 -7.76
CA THR A 153 22.28 -22.83 -6.96
C THR A 153 22.20 -22.44 -5.48
N LEU A 154 21.98 -21.15 -5.19
CA LEU A 154 21.77 -20.66 -3.84
C LEU A 154 20.44 -21.18 -3.26
N LEU A 155 19.35 -21.17 -4.02
CA LEU A 155 18.08 -21.77 -3.62
C LEU A 155 18.23 -23.25 -3.24
N GLU A 156 19.02 -24.01 -4.00
CA GLU A 156 19.28 -25.44 -3.75
C GLU A 156 20.09 -25.71 -2.46
N SER A 157 20.62 -24.69 -1.80
CA SER A 157 21.26 -24.84 -0.48
C SER A 157 20.26 -24.88 0.70
N PHE A 158 19.00 -24.56 0.46
CA PHE A 158 17.92 -24.70 1.44
C PHE A 158 17.80 -26.15 1.94
N ASN A 159 17.69 -26.33 3.25
CA ASN A 159 17.51 -27.62 3.90
C ASN A 159 16.95 -27.43 5.33
N GLN A 160 16.64 -28.52 6.02
CA GLN A 160 16.08 -28.48 7.40
C GLN A 160 16.97 -27.74 8.41
N GLY A 161 18.28 -27.69 8.20
CA GLY A 161 19.20 -27.01 9.11
C GLY A 161 19.22 -25.49 8.97
N ASN A 162 18.67 -24.92 7.89
CA ASN A 162 18.61 -23.48 7.68
C ASN A 162 17.19 -22.92 7.51
N SER A 163 16.14 -23.73 7.63
CA SER A 163 14.75 -23.27 7.55
C SER A 163 14.32 -22.34 8.68
N ASP A 164 14.90 -22.50 9.86
CA ASP A 164 14.52 -21.70 11.03
C ASP A 164 15.10 -20.27 10.97
N ASN A 165 16.06 -20.02 10.07
CA ASN A 165 16.57 -18.69 9.81
C ASN A 165 15.70 -17.97 8.77
N LEU A 166 14.60 -17.35 9.23
CA LEU A 166 13.62 -16.73 8.35
C LEU A 166 14.20 -15.59 7.47
N GLN A 167 15.25 -14.90 7.92
CA GLN A 167 15.94 -13.91 7.09
C GLN A 167 16.70 -14.57 5.92
N TYR A 168 17.27 -15.75 6.17
CA TYR A 168 17.91 -16.53 5.11
C TYR A 168 16.87 -17.06 4.11
N VAL A 169 15.76 -17.61 4.61
CA VAL A 169 14.61 -18.04 3.80
C VAL A 169 14.10 -16.89 2.94
N ASP A 170 13.92 -15.69 3.49
CA ASP A 170 13.50 -14.52 2.72
C ASP A 170 14.53 -14.09 1.66
N GLY A 171 15.82 -14.18 1.99
CA GLY A 171 16.89 -13.94 1.03
C GLY A 171 16.88 -14.93 -0.15
N LEU A 172 16.60 -16.21 0.10
CA LEU A 172 16.39 -17.20 -0.97
C LEU A 172 15.15 -16.87 -1.83
N ASN A 173 14.09 -16.36 -1.19
CA ASN A 173 12.85 -15.95 -1.85
C ASN A 173 13.06 -14.78 -2.84
N ASN A 174 14.18 -14.05 -2.77
CA ASN A 174 14.51 -12.99 -3.73
C ASN A 174 14.61 -13.50 -5.18
N LEU A 175 14.89 -14.79 -5.41
CA LEU A 175 14.79 -15.38 -6.75
C LEU A 175 13.38 -15.23 -7.32
N PHE A 176 12.36 -15.53 -6.53
CA PHE A 176 10.96 -15.47 -6.97
C PHE A 176 10.48 -14.02 -7.12
N ARG A 177 10.94 -13.11 -6.24
CA ARG A 177 10.74 -11.67 -6.41
C ARG A 177 11.34 -11.19 -7.74
N ALA A 178 12.56 -11.61 -8.05
CA ALA A 178 13.21 -11.29 -9.32
C ALA A 178 12.46 -11.91 -10.52
N MET A 179 12.01 -13.16 -10.45
CA MET A 179 11.21 -13.78 -11.52
C MET A 179 9.94 -12.96 -11.82
N ASN A 180 9.19 -12.56 -10.79
CA ASN A 180 8.02 -11.69 -10.94
C ASN A 180 8.41 -10.34 -11.55
N GLY A 181 9.45 -9.69 -11.01
CA GLY A 181 9.92 -8.39 -11.47
C GLY A 181 10.43 -8.36 -12.92
N HIS A 182 10.61 -9.51 -13.57
CA HIS A 182 11.02 -9.67 -14.96
C HIS A 182 9.92 -10.21 -15.88
N VAL A 183 8.70 -10.44 -15.39
CA VAL A 183 7.59 -11.05 -16.18
C VAL A 183 7.21 -10.22 -17.43
N VAL A 184 7.54 -8.93 -17.45
CA VAL A 184 7.27 -8.02 -18.59
C VAL A 184 8.45 -7.88 -19.56
N ARG A 185 9.54 -8.66 -19.39
CA ARG A 185 10.80 -8.51 -20.15
C ARG A 185 11.08 -9.68 -21.09
N ASP A 186 11.21 -9.41 -22.38
CA ASP A 186 11.45 -10.44 -23.42
C ASP A 186 12.77 -11.21 -23.25
N GLU A 187 13.82 -10.55 -22.78
CA GLU A 187 15.14 -11.17 -22.54
C GLU A 187 15.07 -12.27 -21.46
N PHE A 188 14.18 -12.11 -20.47
CA PHE A 188 13.96 -13.11 -19.44
C PHE A 188 13.38 -14.40 -20.00
N TYR A 189 12.35 -14.29 -20.86
CA TYR A 189 11.78 -15.45 -21.54
C TYR A 189 12.77 -16.10 -22.50
N SER A 190 13.58 -15.30 -23.20
CA SER A 190 14.61 -15.80 -24.12
C SER A 190 15.65 -16.64 -23.37
N ALA A 191 16.14 -16.14 -22.23
CA ALA A 191 17.08 -16.87 -21.39
C ALA A 191 16.51 -18.20 -20.85
N LEU A 192 15.22 -18.25 -20.49
CA LEU A 192 14.56 -19.47 -20.03
C LEU A 192 14.40 -20.51 -21.14
N VAL A 193 14.11 -20.07 -22.37
CA VAL A 193 14.02 -20.96 -23.54
C VAL A 193 15.40 -21.57 -23.87
N GLU A 194 16.45 -20.77 -23.77
CA GLU A 194 17.84 -21.22 -23.99
C GLU A 194 18.34 -22.17 -22.89
N ASN A 195 17.78 -22.08 -21.68
CA ASN A 195 18.22 -22.84 -20.51
C ASN A 195 17.08 -23.68 -19.91
N PRO A 196 16.60 -24.74 -20.62
CA PRO A 196 15.49 -25.56 -20.16
C PRO A 196 15.77 -26.36 -18.88
N ASP A 197 17.02 -26.39 -18.38
CA ASP A 197 17.32 -27.02 -17.09
C ASP A 197 16.82 -26.21 -15.89
N TYR A 198 16.63 -24.89 -16.02
CA TYR A 198 16.20 -24.04 -14.91
C TYR A 198 14.85 -24.50 -14.33
N LEU A 199 13.86 -24.79 -15.18
CA LEU A 199 12.56 -25.29 -14.72
C LEU A 199 12.68 -26.70 -14.11
N ARG A 200 13.59 -27.53 -14.61
CA ARG A 200 13.86 -28.86 -14.01
C ARG A 200 14.49 -28.75 -12.62
N ARG A 201 15.35 -27.76 -12.40
CA ARG A 201 15.93 -27.45 -11.08
C ARG A 201 14.86 -27.02 -10.09
N LEU A 202 13.98 -26.09 -10.49
CA LEU A 202 12.83 -25.68 -9.67
C LEU A 202 11.91 -26.86 -9.32
N GLN A 203 11.64 -27.76 -10.28
CA GLN A 203 10.86 -28.97 -10.01
C GLN A 203 11.54 -29.88 -8.98
N ARG A 204 12.86 -30.12 -9.13
CA ARG A 204 13.63 -30.94 -8.17
C ARG A 204 13.68 -30.28 -6.79
N PHE A 205 13.80 -28.96 -6.73
CA PHE A 205 13.78 -28.19 -5.50
C PHE A 205 12.46 -28.41 -4.74
N ILE A 206 11.32 -28.30 -5.42
CA ILE A 206 10.00 -28.55 -4.80
C ILE A 206 9.91 -30.00 -4.33
N ASP A 207 10.23 -30.97 -5.20
CA ASP A 207 10.11 -32.39 -4.89
C ASP A 207 10.96 -32.81 -3.67
N ASN A 208 12.15 -32.23 -3.51
CA ASN A 208 13.09 -32.56 -2.43
C ASN A 208 12.77 -31.84 -1.10
N ASN A 209 11.97 -30.77 -1.13
CA ASN A 209 11.74 -29.91 0.03
C ASN A 209 10.30 -29.89 0.54
N THR A 210 9.48 -30.87 0.13
CA THR A 210 8.08 -31.02 0.59
C THR A 210 7.92 -31.07 2.11
N TRP A 211 8.97 -31.46 2.85
CA TRP A 211 9.01 -31.40 4.32
C TRP A 211 8.82 -29.99 4.91
N ALA A 212 9.02 -28.93 4.12
CA ALA A 212 8.86 -27.54 4.57
C ALA A 212 7.38 -27.08 4.55
N LEU A 213 6.48 -27.86 3.96
CA LEU A 213 5.05 -27.55 3.95
C LEU A 213 4.50 -27.52 5.39
N GLY A 214 3.71 -26.49 5.71
CA GLY A 214 3.20 -26.28 7.07
C GLY A 214 4.20 -25.63 8.05
N THR A 215 5.38 -25.23 7.57
CA THR A 215 6.35 -24.41 8.32
C THR A 215 6.40 -22.99 7.79
N ASP A 216 7.04 -22.07 8.51
CA ASP A 216 7.26 -20.69 8.06
C ASP A 216 8.09 -20.58 6.76
N ALA A 217 8.78 -21.66 6.37
CA ALA A 217 9.58 -21.73 5.14
C ALA A 217 8.80 -22.25 3.91
N ASP A 218 7.51 -22.59 4.06
CA ASP A 218 6.69 -23.13 2.96
C ASP A 218 6.54 -22.16 1.76
N ILE A 219 6.77 -20.87 2.01
CA ILE A 219 6.69 -19.79 1.03
C ILE A 219 7.65 -20.01 -0.14
N LEU A 220 8.81 -20.64 0.08
CA LEU A 220 9.75 -20.94 -1.00
C LEU A 220 9.17 -21.93 -2.01
N LEU A 221 8.47 -22.97 -1.53
CA LEU A 221 7.84 -23.96 -2.39
C LEU A 221 6.65 -23.35 -3.12
N TYR A 222 5.83 -22.60 -2.39
CA TYR A 222 4.66 -21.92 -2.93
C TYR A 222 5.04 -20.93 -4.05
N ASN A 223 6.05 -20.08 -3.81
CA ASN A 223 6.51 -19.11 -4.80
C ASN A 223 7.27 -19.78 -5.95
N ALA A 224 7.97 -20.89 -5.73
CA ALA A 224 8.54 -21.68 -6.82
C ALA A 224 7.46 -22.16 -7.80
N VAL A 225 6.31 -22.60 -7.28
CA VAL A 225 5.16 -23.00 -8.13
C VAL A 225 4.54 -21.79 -8.81
N ARG A 226 4.17 -20.75 -8.05
CA ARG A 226 3.45 -19.58 -8.60
C ARG A 226 4.27 -18.81 -9.61
N GLU A 227 5.53 -18.52 -9.32
CA GLU A 227 6.36 -17.73 -10.22
C GLU A 227 6.81 -18.53 -11.44
N THR A 228 6.91 -19.86 -11.36
CA THR A 228 7.02 -20.71 -12.56
C THR A 228 5.74 -20.66 -13.39
N GLY A 229 4.57 -20.73 -12.76
CA GLY A 229 3.28 -20.63 -13.46
C GLY A 229 3.04 -19.26 -14.09
N ARG A 230 3.52 -18.17 -13.46
CA ARG A 230 3.43 -16.81 -13.98
C ARG A 230 4.16 -16.62 -15.31
N LEU A 231 5.13 -17.49 -15.63
CA LEU A 231 5.80 -17.48 -16.94
C LEU A 231 4.84 -17.70 -18.13
N LEU A 232 3.64 -18.24 -17.89
CA LEU A 232 2.58 -18.32 -18.91
C LEU A 232 2.12 -16.94 -19.41
N ALA A 233 2.32 -15.88 -18.62
CA ALA A 233 1.97 -14.50 -18.99
C ALA A 233 2.69 -14.03 -20.27
N GLY A 234 3.91 -14.52 -20.53
CA GLY A 234 4.68 -14.19 -21.72
C GLY A 234 4.14 -14.82 -23.02
N ARG A 235 3.17 -15.75 -22.92
CA ARG A 235 2.54 -16.43 -24.07
C ARG A 235 3.54 -17.06 -25.05
N ASN A 236 4.69 -17.53 -24.55
CA ASN A 236 5.76 -18.12 -25.36
C ASN A 236 5.50 -19.62 -25.60
N PRO A 237 5.23 -20.07 -26.83
CA PRO A 237 4.86 -21.48 -27.07
C PRO A 237 5.93 -22.49 -26.67
N SER A 238 7.21 -22.19 -26.90
CA SER A 238 8.32 -23.09 -26.57
C SER A 238 8.53 -23.23 -25.06
N LEU A 239 8.34 -22.14 -24.32
CA LEU A 239 8.40 -22.18 -22.85
C LEU A 239 7.17 -22.86 -22.25
N ASN A 240 5.98 -22.62 -22.81
CA ASN A 240 4.74 -23.23 -22.34
C ASN A 240 4.75 -24.76 -22.46
N GLN A 241 5.48 -25.33 -23.42
CA GLN A 241 5.73 -26.77 -23.52
C GLN A 241 6.49 -27.35 -22.31
N GLN A 242 7.11 -26.50 -21.48
CA GLN A 242 7.78 -26.89 -20.24
C GLN A 242 6.96 -26.50 -19.00
N VAL A 243 6.38 -25.29 -19.00
CA VAL A 243 5.62 -24.76 -17.85
C VAL A 243 4.33 -25.53 -17.61
N ILE A 244 3.56 -25.87 -18.65
CA ILE A 244 2.30 -26.61 -18.48
C ILE A 244 2.54 -28.01 -17.86
N PRO A 245 3.46 -28.85 -18.39
CA PRO A 245 3.77 -30.13 -17.74
C PRO A 245 4.32 -30.01 -16.32
N PHE A 246 5.06 -28.93 -16.02
CA PHE A 246 5.49 -28.63 -14.65
C PHE A 246 4.28 -28.45 -13.73
N LEU A 247 3.31 -27.61 -14.11
CA LEU A 247 2.13 -27.34 -13.28
C LEU A 247 1.22 -28.56 -13.17
N GLU A 248 1.00 -29.33 -14.26
CA GLU A 248 0.24 -30.59 -14.21
C GLU A 248 0.87 -31.63 -13.28
N ARG A 249 2.21 -31.66 -13.20
CA ARG A 249 2.92 -32.49 -12.22
C ARG A 249 2.67 -32.04 -10.79
N ILE A 250 2.63 -30.72 -10.53
CA ILE A 250 2.26 -30.20 -9.21
C ILE A 250 0.83 -30.63 -8.85
N LEU A 251 -0.14 -30.43 -9.76
CA LEU A 251 -1.54 -30.81 -9.53
C LEU A 251 -1.68 -32.32 -9.24
N SER A 252 -0.94 -33.18 -9.94
CA SER A 252 -1.04 -34.63 -9.76
C SER A 252 -0.32 -35.17 -8.52
N ARG A 253 0.80 -34.55 -8.10
CA ARG A 253 1.57 -34.98 -6.92
C ARG A 253 1.01 -34.45 -5.60
N HIS A 254 0.33 -33.32 -5.66
CA HIS A 254 -0.22 -32.64 -4.49
C HIS A 254 -1.74 -32.48 -4.61
N PRO A 255 -2.53 -33.55 -4.81
CA PRO A 255 -3.97 -33.42 -5.00
C PRO A 255 -4.64 -32.70 -3.81
N ILE A 256 -5.81 -32.12 -4.06
CA ILE A 256 -6.70 -31.59 -3.01
C ILE A 256 -6.84 -32.61 -1.86
N GLY A 257 -6.74 -32.11 -0.63
CA GLY A 257 -6.75 -32.89 0.61
C GLY A 257 -5.41 -33.50 1.01
N SER A 258 -4.34 -33.32 0.23
CA SER A 258 -2.97 -33.70 0.62
C SER A 258 -2.27 -32.58 1.41
N GLU A 259 -1.15 -32.92 2.07
CA GLU A 259 -0.28 -31.94 2.74
C GLU A 259 0.25 -30.83 1.80
N GLY A 260 0.34 -31.12 0.50
CA GLY A 260 0.76 -30.15 -0.52
C GLY A 260 -0.36 -29.36 -1.19
N GLU A 261 -1.58 -29.38 -0.65
CA GLU A 261 -2.74 -28.71 -1.26
C GLU A 261 -2.48 -27.22 -1.59
N LYS A 262 -1.71 -26.51 -0.75
CA LYS A 262 -1.30 -25.11 -1.03
C LYS A 262 -0.57 -24.96 -2.37
N LEU A 263 0.26 -25.96 -2.74
CA LEU A 263 0.96 -25.97 -4.03
C LEU A 263 0.01 -26.24 -5.20
N TRP A 264 -0.98 -27.12 -4.99
CA TRP A 264 -2.04 -27.36 -5.97
C TRP A 264 -2.79 -26.07 -6.28
N ILE A 265 -3.19 -25.33 -5.25
CA ILE A 265 -3.91 -24.06 -5.38
C ILE A 265 -3.06 -23.06 -6.16
N GLY A 266 -1.78 -22.89 -5.77
CA GLY A 266 -0.86 -22.01 -6.48
C GLY A 266 -0.70 -22.36 -7.97
N ALA A 267 -0.64 -23.65 -8.31
CA ALA A 267 -0.59 -24.09 -9.70
C ALA A 267 -1.92 -23.85 -10.44
N ALA A 268 -3.04 -24.21 -9.82
CA ALA A 268 -4.37 -24.10 -10.39
C ALA A 268 -4.75 -22.64 -10.66
N GLU A 269 -4.42 -21.72 -9.76
CA GLU A 269 -4.61 -20.27 -9.92
C GLU A 269 -3.88 -19.76 -11.17
N MET A 270 -2.59 -20.13 -11.34
CA MET A 270 -1.80 -19.69 -12.49
C MET A 270 -2.33 -20.25 -13.81
N ILE A 271 -2.74 -21.53 -13.84
CA ILE A 271 -3.37 -22.13 -15.04
C ILE A 271 -4.70 -21.44 -15.34
N ALA A 272 -5.58 -21.28 -14.35
CA ALA A 272 -6.89 -20.67 -14.53
C ALA A 272 -6.78 -19.25 -15.09
N HIS A 273 -5.81 -18.47 -14.60
CA HIS A 273 -5.62 -17.09 -15.03
C HIS A 273 -4.93 -16.96 -16.40
N TYR A 274 -3.82 -17.67 -16.63
CA TYR A 274 -2.99 -17.47 -17.83
C TYR A 274 -3.21 -18.50 -18.95
N ALA A 275 -3.81 -19.66 -18.66
CA ALA A 275 -4.05 -20.76 -19.60
C ALA A 275 -5.48 -21.34 -19.47
N PRO A 276 -6.53 -20.56 -19.78
CA PRO A 276 -7.93 -20.94 -19.56
C PRO A 276 -8.41 -22.13 -20.41
N GLU A 277 -7.70 -22.49 -21.48
CA GLU A 277 -7.95 -23.73 -22.24
C GLU A 277 -7.50 -24.96 -21.43
N ASN A 278 -6.26 -24.96 -20.93
CA ASN A 278 -5.74 -26.00 -20.05
C ASN A 278 -6.57 -26.12 -18.76
N SER A 279 -7.02 -24.99 -18.20
CA SER A 279 -7.91 -24.98 -17.03
C SER A 279 -9.18 -25.81 -17.26
N ARG A 280 -9.81 -25.68 -18.44
CA ARG A 280 -11.00 -26.45 -18.83
C ARG A 280 -10.69 -27.92 -19.02
N GLU A 281 -9.57 -28.26 -19.65
CA GLU A 281 -9.15 -29.66 -19.84
C GLU A 281 -8.86 -30.37 -18.51
N LEU A 282 -8.29 -29.65 -17.55
CA LEU A 282 -7.95 -30.14 -16.22
C LEU A 282 -9.13 -30.07 -15.24
N ASN A 283 -10.30 -29.59 -15.66
CA ASN A 283 -11.50 -29.41 -14.84
C ASN A 283 -11.24 -28.65 -13.53
N ILE A 284 -10.41 -27.58 -13.58
CA ILE A 284 -10.05 -26.82 -12.37
C ILE A 284 -11.30 -26.27 -11.66
N ASP A 285 -12.32 -25.83 -12.39
CA ASP A 285 -13.57 -25.33 -11.80
C ASP A 285 -14.34 -26.41 -11.01
N ALA A 286 -14.30 -27.67 -11.46
CA ALA A 286 -14.92 -28.77 -10.73
C ALA A 286 -14.16 -29.06 -9.43
N HIS A 287 -12.83 -29.06 -9.50
CA HIS A 287 -11.97 -29.19 -8.32
C HIS A 287 -12.10 -28.02 -7.34
N LYS A 288 -12.26 -26.79 -7.86
CA LYS A 288 -12.58 -25.60 -7.08
C LYS A 288 -13.89 -25.79 -6.30
N THR A 289 -14.91 -26.34 -6.95
CA THR A 289 -16.20 -26.66 -6.31
C THR A 289 -16.05 -27.74 -5.23
N GLU A 290 -15.28 -28.80 -5.49
CA GLU A 290 -14.98 -29.85 -4.51
C GLU A 290 -14.25 -29.29 -3.28
N LEU A 291 -13.24 -28.45 -3.52
CA LEU A 291 -12.46 -27.78 -2.48
C LEU A 291 -13.35 -26.89 -1.60
N GLU A 292 -14.20 -26.07 -2.23
CA GLU A 292 -15.14 -25.19 -1.53
C GLU A 292 -16.12 -25.98 -0.65
N GLN A 293 -16.65 -27.10 -1.15
CA GLN A 293 -17.57 -27.97 -0.39
C GLN A 293 -16.89 -28.65 0.79
N ARG A 294 -15.63 -29.08 0.62
CA ARG A 294 -14.84 -29.73 1.68
C ARG A 294 -14.46 -28.74 2.77
N LEU A 295 -14.02 -27.53 2.39
CA LEU A 295 -13.58 -26.51 3.33
C LEU A 295 -14.79 -25.88 4.03
N LEU A 296 -15.81 -25.45 3.29
CA LEU A 296 -16.98 -24.77 3.86
C LEU A 296 -18.13 -25.74 4.14
N ALA A 297 -17.82 -26.78 4.94
CA ALA A 297 -18.72 -27.90 5.21
C ALA A 297 -19.92 -27.52 6.10
N HIS A 298 -19.80 -26.47 6.90
CA HIS A 298 -20.86 -26.02 7.80
C HIS A 298 -21.64 -24.87 7.18
N ARG A 299 -22.97 -24.99 7.17
CA ARG A 299 -23.88 -23.98 6.62
C ARG A 299 -25.02 -23.71 7.59
N PHE A 300 -25.22 -22.44 7.94
CA PHE A 300 -26.22 -21.97 8.91
C PHE A 300 -27.07 -20.85 8.30
N GLU A 301 -28.38 -20.92 8.52
CA GLU A 301 -29.36 -19.94 8.02
C GLU A 301 -29.73 -18.95 9.12
N CYS A 302 -29.47 -17.65 8.93
CA CYS A 302 -29.76 -16.60 9.90
C CYS A 302 -31.12 -15.93 9.64
N GLN A 303 -32.19 -16.73 9.51
CA GLN A 303 -33.58 -16.24 9.37
C GLN A 303 -33.77 -15.07 8.36
N ASN A 304 -33.15 -15.22 7.17
CA ASN A 304 -33.11 -14.27 6.04
C ASN A 304 -32.08 -13.12 6.11
N ALA A 305 -31.40 -12.91 7.25
CA ALA A 305 -30.37 -11.87 7.36
C ALA A 305 -29.10 -12.24 6.57
N ALA A 306 -28.69 -13.51 6.66
CA ALA A 306 -27.49 -14.05 6.03
C ALA A 306 -27.51 -15.58 5.97
N VAL A 307 -26.62 -16.14 5.16
CA VAL A 307 -26.19 -17.55 5.25
C VAL A 307 -24.74 -17.57 5.70
N ILE A 308 -24.45 -18.18 6.84
CA ILE A 308 -23.08 -18.38 7.27
C ILE A 308 -22.58 -19.70 6.69
N ARG A 309 -21.43 -19.66 6.01
CA ARG A 309 -20.67 -20.84 5.59
C ARG A 309 -19.33 -20.82 6.28
N SER A 310 -18.94 -21.91 6.92
CA SER A 310 -17.70 -21.92 7.71
C SER A 310 -16.99 -23.26 7.66
N GLN A 311 -15.69 -23.21 7.99
CA GLN A 311 -14.87 -24.40 8.14
C GLN A 311 -15.11 -25.14 9.44
N ASN A 312 -15.33 -24.42 10.54
CA ASN A 312 -15.33 -25.03 11.87
C ASN A 312 -16.21 -24.34 12.92
N LEU A 313 -17.09 -23.40 12.55
CA LEU A 313 -17.98 -22.80 13.55
C LEU A 313 -18.90 -23.86 14.14
N THR A 314 -19.00 -23.88 15.47
CA THR A 314 -20.01 -24.67 16.17
C THR A 314 -21.41 -24.08 15.93
N THR A 315 -22.46 -24.87 16.14
CA THR A 315 -23.85 -24.37 16.05
C THR A 315 -24.11 -23.20 17.01
N GLN A 316 -23.49 -23.21 18.20
CA GLN A 316 -23.63 -22.12 19.17
C GLN A 316 -22.97 -20.84 18.67
N GLN A 317 -21.73 -20.92 18.21
CA GLN A 317 -21.00 -19.79 17.62
C GLN A 317 -21.71 -19.25 16.37
N ALA A 318 -22.24 -20.11 15.52
CA ALA A 318 -22.99 -19.68 14.35
C ALA A 318 -24.32 -19.00 14.73
N GLN A 319 -25.00 -19.46 15.78
CA GLN A 319 -26.21 -18.79 16.28
C GLN A 319 -25.88 -17.41 16.85
N GLU A 320 -24.80 -17.30 17.63
CA GLU A 320 -24.32 -16.02 18.15
C GLU A 320 -23.98 -15.03 17.02
N ALA A 321 -23.27 -15.50 15.98
CA ALA A 321 -23.02 -14.70 14.78
C ALA A 321 -24.34 -14.26 14.09
N CYS A 322 -25.31 -15.17 13.95
CA CYS A 322 -26.62 -14.83 13.38
C CYS A 322 -27.37 -13.78 14.21
N ASP A 323 -27.28 -13.85 15.54
CA ASP A 323 -27.94 -12.89 16.44
C ASP A 323 -27.30 -11.50 16.31
N ILE A 324 -25.96 -11.43 16.21
CA ILE A 324 -25.21 -10.19 15.93
C ILE A 324 -25.66 -9.57 14.61
N LEU A 325 -25.66 -10.36 13.52
CA LEU A 325 -26.06 -9.89 12.19
C LEU A 325 -27.51 -9.39 12.18
N THR A 326 -28.43 -10.15 12.79
CA THR A 326 -29.85 -9.76 12.88
C THR A 326 -30.02 -8.47 13.66
N SER A 327 -29.30 -8.30 14.77
CA SER A 327 -29.32 -7.07 15.56
C SER A 327 -28.81 -5.89 14.73
N LYS A 328 -27.69 -6.05 14.02
CA LYS A 328 -27.10 -5.01 13.19
C LYS A 328 -28.01 -4.61 12.02
N GLU A 329 -28.67 -5.56 11.35
CA GLU A 329 -29.64 -5.26 10.29
C GLU A 329 -30.82 -4.42 10.82
N ASN A 330 -31.35 -4.78 12.00
CA ASN A 330 -32.43 -4.01 12.62
C ASN A 330 -32.00 -2.57 12.96
N GLU A 331 -30.79 -2.41 13.48
CA GLU A 331 -30.20 -1.11 13.79
C GLU A 331 -30.02 -0.28 12.52
N PHE A 332 -29.39 -0.85 11.48
CA PHE A 332 -29.20 -0.20 10.18
C PHE A 332 -30.53 0.31 9.62
N HIS A 333 -31.57 -0.53 9.59
CA HIS A 333 -32.84 -0.14 9.00
C HIS A 333 -33.49 1.04 9.72
N THR A 334 -33.32 1.10 11.05
CA THR A 334 -33.76 2.21 11.89
C THR A 334 -32.93 3.45 11.62
N LEU A 335 -31.60 3.31 11.56
CA LEU A 335 -30.67 4.42 11.42
C LEU A 335 -30.87 5.18 10.11
N VAL A 336 -31.08 4.47 8.99
CA VAL A 336 -31.21 5.10 7.66
C VAL A 336 -32.64 5.22 7.17
N ASN A 337 -33.64 4.88 7.99
CA ASN A 337 -35.06 4.89 7.59
C ASN A 337 -35.31 4.15 6.26
N SER A 338 -34.63 3.02 6.02
CA SER A 338 -34.69 2.29 4.75
C SER A 338 -36.05 1.64 4.45
N GLY A 339 -36.91 1.50 5.47
CA GLY A 339 -38.20 0.81 5.35
C GLY A 339 -38.08 -0.68 5.01
N ARG A 340 -36.86 -1.25 5.06
CA ARG A 340 -36.53 -2.61 4.59
C ARG A 340 -36.87 -2.84 3.11
N ILE A 341 -36.80 -1.79 2.30
CA ILE A 341 -37.06 -1.85 0.87
C ILE A 341 -35.71 -1.78 0.16
N PRO A 342 -35.27 -2.86 -0.50
CA PRO A 342 -34.06 -2.81 -1.32
C PRO A 342 -34.17 -1.73 -2.39
N VAL A 343 -33.05 -1.16 -2.79
CA VAL A 343 -32.98 -0.28 -3.96
C VAL A 343 -33.50 -1.00 -5.20
N ALA A 344 -33.96 -0.23 -6.18
CA ALA A 344 -34.43 -0.82 -7.43
C ALA A 344 -33.34 -1.67 -8.08
N ASP A 345 -33.76 -2.75 -8.74
CA ASP A 345 -32.87 -3.69 -9.45
C ASP A 345 -31.79 -4.39 -8.62
N ASP A 346 -31.83 -4.32 -7.28
CA ASP A 346 -31.09 -5.27 -6.43
C ASP A 346 -31.91 -6.55 -6.25
N TYR A 347 -31.42 -7.65 -6.83
CA TYR A 347 -32.03 -9.00 -6.74
C TYR A 347 -31.35 -9.91 -5.72
N ASN A 348 -30.41 -9.40 -4.91
CA ASN A 348 -29.91 -10.18 -3.79
C ASN A 348 -31.10 -10.49 -2.85
N SER A 349 -30.96 -11.51 -2.02
CA SER A 349 -31.99 -11.86 -1.01
C SER A 349 -31.43 -11.85 0.40
N GLN A 350 -30.20 -12.32 0.53
CA GLN A 350 -29.39 -12.39 1.74
C GLN A 350 -27.91 -12.42 1.32
N VAL A 351 -27.00 -12.06 2.22
CA VAL A 351 -25.55 -12.20 2.01
C VAL A 351 -25.07 -13.59 2.43
N GLU A 352 -24.07 -14.12 1.72
CA GLU A 352 -23.31 -15.28 2.17
C GLU A 352 -22.08 -14.81 2.97
N VAL A 353 -22.04 -15.12 4.26
CA VAL A 353 -20.90 -14.83 5.14
C VAL A 353 -20.00 -16.07 5.20
N VAL A 354 -18.84 -16.01 4.56
CA VAL A 354 -17.82 -17.06 4.60
C VAL A 354 -16.87 -16.79 5.74
N VAL A 355 -16.82 -17.70 6.72
CA VAL A 355 -15.95 -17.60 7.90
C VAL A 355 -14.87 -18.69 7.84
N TRP A 356 -13.66 -18.26 7.51
CA TRP A 356 -12.44 -19.07 7.58
C TRP A 356 -12.04 -19.29 9.04
N GLN A 357 -11.44 -20.45 9.33
CA GLN A 357 -11.08 -20.85 10.69
C GLN A 357 -9.97 -19.96 11.30
N ASP A 358 -9.11 -19.39 10.47
CA ASP A 358 -7.96 -18.56 10.82
C ASP A 358 -7.46 -17.74 9.59
N ASN A 359 -6.49 -16.86 9.80
CA ASN A 359 -5.88 -16.06 8.73
C ASN A 359 -5.10 -16.92 7.71
N THR A 360 -4.51 -18.04 8.12
CA THR A 360 -3.77 -18.94 7.23
C THR A 360 -4.71 -19.57 6.19
N ALA A 361 -5.90 -19.99 6.59
CA ALA A 361 -6.93 -20.49 5.70
C ALA A 361 -7.47 -19.37 4.80
N TYR A 362 -7.70 -18.17 5.33
CA TYR A 362 -8.12 -17.01 4.53
C TYR A 362 -7.14 -16.71 3.39
N THR A 363 -5.86 -16.55 3.73
CA THR A 363 -4.78 -16.24 2.77
C THR A 363 -4.49 -17.37 1.80
N THR A 364 -4.71 -18.63 2.19
CA THR A 364 -4.48 -19.80 1.32
C THR A 364 -5.61 -20.03 0.33
N TYR A 365 -6.87 -19.93 0.76
CA TYR A 365 -8.01 -20.42 -0.03
C TYR A 365 -8.87 -19.32 -0.62
N SER A 366 -8.98 -18.16 0.03
CA SER A 366 -10.03 -17.19 -0.29
C SER A 366 -9.88 -16.60 -1.68
N ASN A 367 -8.67 -16.16 -2.07
CA ASN A 367 -8.45 -15.62 -3.42
C ASN A 367 -8.78 -16.64 -4.52
N PHE A 368 -8.30 -17.88 -4.38
CA PHE A 368 -8.57 -18.91 -5.38
C PHE A 368 -10.08 -19.24 -5.49
N LEU A 369 -10.78 -19.29 -4.35
CA LEU A 369 -12.20 -19.63 -4.30
C LEU A 369 -13.10 -18.47 -4.76
N PHE A 370 -12.81 -17.25 -4.32
CA PHE A 370 -13.73 -16.11 -4.43
C PHE A 370 -13.15 -14.88 -5.14
N GLY A 371 -11.85 -14.85 -5.42
CA GLY A 371 -11.19 -13.78 -6.18
C GLY A 371 -10.87 -12.51 -5.38
N ASN A 372 -11.05 -12.54 -4.05
CA ASN A 372 -10.77 -11.40 -3.18
C ASN A 372 -9.28 -11.17 -2.94
N SER A 373 -8.90 -9.95 -2.55
CA SER A 373 -7.61 -9.72 -1.91
C SER A 373 -7.65 -10.29 -0.49
N THR A 374 -6.53 -10.85 -0.03
CA THR A 374 -6.38 -11.38 1.33
C THR A 374 -5.52 -10.50 2.22
N ASP A 375 -5.11 -9.32 1.72
CA ASP A 375 -4.36 -8.31 2.48
C ASP A 375 -5.34 -7.35 3.18
N ASN A 376 -6.19 -7.89 4.06
CA ASN A 376 -7.21 -7.18 4.82
C ASN A 376 -7.78 -8.08 5.94
N GLY A 377 -8.58 -7.51 6.84
CA GLY A 377 -9.28 -8.24 7.90
C GLY A 377 -10.56 -8.97 7.48
N GLY A 378 -10.99 -8.75 6.24
CA GLY A 378 -12.23 -9.24 5.64
C GLY A 378 -12.60 -8.38 4.44
N GLN A 379 -13.50 -8.87 3.58
CA GLN A 379 -13.94 -8.12 2.40
C GLN A 379 -15.37 -8.49 1.99
N TYR A 380 -16.21 -7.47 1.81
CA TYR A 380 -17.48 -7.57 1.10
C TYR A 380 -17.28 -7.55 -0.43
N LEU A 381 -17.82 -8.58 -1.09
CA LEU A 381 -17.91 -8.76 -2.53
C LEU A 381 -19.38 -8.66 -2.96
N GLU A 382 -19.79 -7.48 -3.41
CA GLU A 382 -21.16 -7.23 -3.86
C GLU A 382 -21.53 -8.00 -5.14
N GLY A 383 -20.56 -8.14 -6.06
CA GLY A 383 -20.82 -8.70 -7.39
C GLY A 383 -21.67 -7.77 -8.26
N ASN A 384 -22.64 -8.31 -8.97
CA ASN A 384 -23.60 -7.54 -9.77
C ASN A 384 -25.02 -7.67 -9.17
N PRO A 385 -25.50 -6.69 -8.39
CA PRO A 385 -26.80 -6.79 -7.72
C PRO A 385 -27.98 -6.93 -8.70
N SER A 386 -27.82 -6.48 -9.95
CA SER A 386 -28.85 -6.62 -11.00
C SER A 386 -28.94 -8.00 -11.65
N ASP A 387 -27.98 -8.89 -11.39
CA ASP A 387 -28.03 -10.27 -11.83
C ASP A 387 -28.78 -11.12 -10.78
N LYS A 388 -29.85 -11.80 -11.20
CA LYS A 388 -30.64 -12.69 -10.34
C LYS A 388 -29.88 -13.92 -9.85
N THR A 389 -28.74 -14.21 -10.45
CA THR A 389 -27.82 -15.29 -10.07
C THR A 389 -26.65 -14.81 -9.22
N ASN A 390 -26.60 -13.51 -8.90
CA ASN A 390 -25.58 -12.94 -8.04
C ASN A 390 -25.61 -13.56 -6.64
N VAL A 391 -24.42 -13.72 -6.07
CA VAL A 391 -24.24 -14.12 -4.67
C VAL A 391 -23.34 -13.10 -4.02
N ALA A 392 -23.96 -12.12 -3.35
CA ALA A 392 -23.25 -11.18 -2.50
C ALA A 392 -22.55 -11.96 -1.37
N ARG A 393 -21.24 -11.72 -1.19
CA ARG A 393 -20.41 -12.44 -0.21
C ARG A 393 -19.70 -11.49 0.72
N PHE A 394 -19.66 -11.83 1.99
CA PHE A 394 -18.70 -11.27 2.93
C PHE A 394 -17.72 -12.37 3.33
N LEU A 395 -16.42 -12.13 3.15
CA LEU A 395 -15.36 -13.08 3.44
C LEU A 395 -14.59 -12.59 4.67
N ALA A 396 -14.50 -13.41 5.71
CA ALA A 396 -13.77 -13.09 6.95
C ALA A 396 -13.10 -14.32 7.55
N TYR A 397 -12.26 -14.09 8.54
CA TYR A 397 -11.69 -15.13 9.39
C TYR A 397 -11.94 -14.82 10.87
N ARG A 398 -11.82 -15.85 11.70
CA ARG A 398 -11.89 -15.73 13.15
C ARG A 398 -10.52 -15.86 13.80
N TYR A 399 -10.41 -15.41 15.04
CA TYR A 399 -9.29 -15.81 15.88
C TYR A 399 -9.42 -17.29 16.28
N ASP A 400 -8.29 -17.97 16.40
CA ASP A 400 -8.25 -19.37 16.83
C ASP A 400 -8.43 -19.46 18.37
N ASN A 401 -9.66 -19.21 18.82
CA ASN A 401 -10.06 -19.28 20.22
C ASN A 401 -11.45 -19.91 20.38
N ASP A 402 -11.80 -20.23 21.63
CA ASP A 402 -13.09 -20.87 21.97
C ASP A 402 -14.27 -19.87 21.89
N GLU A 403 -14.01 -18.58 22.19
CA GLU A 403 -15.01 -17.50 22.08
C GLU A 403 -15.20 -17.07 20.62
N LEU A 404 -16.38 -16.59 20.24
CA LEU A 404 -16.60 -16.10 18.88
C LEU A 404 -15.95 -14.72 18.69
N ALA A 405 -14.88 -14.66 17.91
CA ALA A 405 -14.29 -13.41 17.45
C ALA A 405 -14.04 -13.46 15.94
N ILE A 406 -15.05 -13.05 15.16
CA ILE A 406 -14.93 -12.88 13.71
C ILE A 406 -14.49 -11.45 13.42
N LEU A 407 -13.35 -11.29 12.74
CA LEU A 407 -12.80 -9.97 12.46
C LEU A 407 -13.72 -9.19 11.50
N ASN A 408 -13.98 -7.92 11.83
CA ASN A 408 -14.77 -6.97 11.04
C ASN A 408 -16.21 -7.41 10.69
N LEU A 409 -16.81 -8.33 11.46
CA LEU A 409 -18.12 -8.91 11.14
C LEU A 409 -19.22 -7.88 10.92
N GLU A 410 -19.37 -6.93 11.85
CA GLU A 410 -20.41 -5.90 11.76
C GLU A 410 -20.11 -4.86 10.68
N HIS A 411 -18.84 -4.43 10.57
CA HIS A 411 -18.39 -3.44 9.58
C HIS A 411 -18.72 -3.89 8.14
N GLU A 412 -18.29 -5.09 7.77
CA GLU A 412 -18.49 -5.61 6.42
C GLU A 412 -19.96 -5.99 6.15
N TYR A 413 -20.72 -6.32 7.18
CA TYR A 413 -22.15 -6.52 7.03
C TYR A 413 -22.89 -5.21 6.75
N VAL A 414 -22.43 -4.09 7.29
CA VAL A 414 -22.98 -2.76 6.96
C VAL A 414 -22.73 -2.42 5.49
N HIS A 415 -21.57 -2.78 4.91
CA HIS A 415 -21.34 -2.61 3.47
C HIS A 415 -22.38 -3.36 2.62
N TYR A 416 -22.74 -4.58 2.99
CA TYR A 416 -23.82 -5.33 2.34
C TYR A 416 -25.17 -4.60 2.45
N LEU A 417 -25.53 -4.16 3.66
CA LEU A 417 -26.80 -3.48 3.90
C LEU A 417 -26.87 -2.14 3.16
N ASP A 418 -25.78 -1.37 3.13
CA ASP A 418 -25.70 -0.08 2.46
C ASP A 418 -25.85 -0.24 0.94
N GLY A 419 -25.12 -1.20 0.33
CA GLY A 419 -25.28 -1.57 -1.07
C GLY A 419 -26.72 -1.97 -1.41
N ARG A 420 -27.35 -2.79 -0.55
CA ARG A 420 -28.70 -3.30 -0.80
C ARG A 420 -29.81 -2.27 -0.62
N PHE A 421 -29.72 -1.39 0.38
CA PHE A 421 -30.85 -0.58 0.84
C PHE A 421 -30.66 0.93 0.66
N ASN A 422 -29.43 1.39 0.41
CA ASN A 422 -29.12 2.81 0.24
C ASN A 422 -28.49 3.13 -1.11
N LEU A 423 -27.63 2.28 -1.66
CA LEU A 423 -26.83 2.60 -2.85
C LEU A 423 -27.34 1.85 -4.08
N TYR A 424 -28.01 2.55 -5.00
CA TYR A 424 -28.46 1.93 -6.24
C TYR A 424 -27.29 1.55 -7.17
N GLY A 425 -27.33 0.32 -7.69
CA GLY A 425 -26.32 -0.21 -8.61
C GLY A 425 -25.11 -0.84 -7.90
N GLY A 426 -24.18 -1.40 -8.66
CA GLY A 426 -22.99 -2.04 -8.09
C GLY A 426 -21.89 -1.04 -7.66
N PHE A 427 -20.93 -1.51 -6.87
CA PHE A 427 -19.85 -0.73 -6.25
C PHE A 427 -19.10 0.21 -7.20
N ASN A 428 -18.80 -0.23 -8.43
CA ASN A 428 -18.13 0.65 -9.41
C ASN A 428 -19.00 1.85 -9.83
N GLN A 429 -20.33 1.68 -9.85
CA GLN A 429 -21.26 2.76 -10.16
C GLN A 429 -21.34 3.76 -9.01
N THR A 430 -21.38 3.28 -7.76
CA THR A 430 -21.40 4.14 -6.56
C THR A 430 -20.15 5.02 -6.49
N LEU A 431 -18.98 4.48 -6.85
CA LEU A 431 -17.71 5.21 -6.89
C LEU A 431 -17.52 6.11 -8.13
N SER A 432 -18.32 5.94 -9.18
CA SER A 432 -18.05 6.52 -10.50
C SER A 432 -17.96 8.05 -10.54
N GLN A 433 -18.59 8.75 -9.59
CA GLN A 433 -18.60 10.21 -9.49
C GLN A 433 -17.63 10.75 -8.42
N GLY A 434 -16.95 9.88 -7.66
CA GLY A 434 -16.14 10.25 -6.49
C GLY A 434 -16.97 10.71 -5.29
N HIS A 435 -16.31 11.23 -4.24
CA HIS A 435 -16.95 11.75 -3.02
C HIS A 435 -17.90 10.76 -2.31
N MET A 436 -17.54 9.49 -2.35
CA MET A 436 -18.34 8.38 -1.82
C MET A 436 -17.63 7.61 -0.70
N VAL A 437 -16.29 7.57 -0.68
CA VAL A 437 -15.52 6.74 0.26
C VAL A 437 -15.72 7.14 1.73
N TRP A 438 -15.85 8.44 2.01
CA TRP A 438 -16.14 8.93 3.37
C TRP A 438 -17.46 8.38 3.92
N TRP A 439 -18.44 8.18 3.03
CA TRP A 439 -19.72 7.58 3.38
C TRP A 439 -19.54 6.08 3.50
N LEU A 440 -19.01 5.39 2.48
CA LEU A 440 -18.87 3.93 2.50
C LEU A 440 -18.15 3.44 3.77
N GLU A 441 -16.92 3.87 3.98
CA GLU A 441 -16.12 3.38 5.11
C GLU A 441 -16.51 4.07 6.42
N GLY A 442 -16.79 5.38 6.38
CA GLY A 442 -17.20 6.11 7.57
C GLY A 442 -18.56 5.68 8.12
N PHE A 443 -19.48 5.25 7.26
CA PHE A 443 -20.81 4.79 7.66
C PHE A 443 -20.76 3.37 8.22
N ALA A 444 -19.94 2.49 7.64
CA ALA A 444 -19.65 1.19 8.24
C ALA A 444 -19.03 1.35 9.63
N GLU A 445 -18.05 2.24 9.79
CA GLU A 445 -17.44 2.55 11.08
C GLU A 445 -18.43 3.19 12.07
N TYR A 446 -19.26 4.13 11.61
CA TYR A 446 -20.27 4.77 12.46
C TYR A 446 -21.36 3.79 12.89
N SER A 447 -21.79 2.91 12.00
CA SER A 447 -22.77 1.88 12.33
C SER A 447 -22.19 0.79 13.25
N HIS A 448 -20.87 0.58 13.26
CA HIS A 448 -20.22 -0.34 14.20
C HIS A 448 -19.98 0.32 15.57
N TYR A 449 -19.28 1.46 15.61
CA TYR A 449 -18.86 2.10 16.85
C TYR A 449 -19.87 3.07 17.46
N GLN A 450 -20.84 3.57 16.68
CA GLN A 450 -21.76 4.63 17.08
C GLN A 450 -21.02 5.84 17.67
N ASN A 451 -21.13 6.08 18.98
CA ASN A 451 -20.44 7.18 19.66
C ASN A 451 -19.11 6.76 20.32
N GLY A 452 -18.78 5.47 20.31
CA GLY A 452 -17.69 4.85 21.06
C GLY A 452 -16.36 4.70 20.30
N TYR A 453 -16.20 5.34 19.13
CA TYR A 453 -14.93 5.23 18.39
C TYR A 453 -13.86 6.17 18.98
N HIS A 454 -13.31 5.80 20.14
CA HIS A 454 -12.37 6.63 20.88
C HIS A 454 -11.14 7.03 20.07
N ALA A 455 -10.55 6.10 19.30
CA ALA A 455 -9.42 6.39 18.43
C ALA A 455 -9.72 7.47 17.38
N ALA A 456 -10.96 7.54 16.86
CA ALA A 456 -11.36 8.61 15.94
C ALA A 456 -11.48 9.97 16.65
N LEU A 457 -11.90 9.99 17.91
CA LEU A 457 -11.96 11.23 18.71
C LEU A 457 -10.56 11.73 19.09
N GLU A 458 -9.61 10.84 19.37
CA GLU A 458 -8.22 11.18 19.67
C GLU A 458 -7.51 11.84 18.47
N LEU A 459 -7.84 11.41 17.24
CA LEU A 459 -7.28 11.98 16.02
C LEU A 459 -7.60 13.47 15.84
N ILE A 460 -8.76 13.93 16.32
CA ILE A 460 -9.19 15.34 16.23
C ILE A 460 -8.12 16.27 16.80
N GLY A 461 -7.43 15.87 17.89
CA GLY A 461 -6.41 16.68 18.53
C GLY A 461 -5.04 16.69 17.81
N SER A 462 -4.84 15.83 16.82
CA SER A 462 -3.54 15.60 16.13
C SER A 462 -3.45 16.21 14.74
N HIS A 463 -4.59 16.36 14.08
CA HIS A 463 -4.72 16.93 12.75
C HIS A 463 -6.17 17.40 12.57
N HIS A 464 -6.44 18.35 11.67
CA HIS A 464 -7.79 18.77 11.34
C HIS A 464 -7.97 18.75 9.82
N PHE A 465 -8.78 17.80 9.32
CA PHE A 465 -9.30 17.90 7.96
C PHE A 465 -10.53 18.80 7.95
N SER A 466 -10.66 19.62 6.90
CA SER A 466 -11.93 20.29 6.64
C SER A 466 -13.00 19.25 6.27
N LEU A 467 -14.28 19.57 6.47
CA LEU A 467 -15.35 18.67 6.03
C LEU A 467 -15.27 18.41 4.52
N SER A 468 -14.88 19.43 3.74
CA SER A 468 -14.61 19.31 2.31
C SER A 468 -13.51 18.30 1.98
N ASP A 469 -12.41 18.28 2.75
CA ASP A 469 -11.32 17.31 2.58
C ASP A 469 -11.81 15.89 2.88
N VAL A 470 -12.52 15.71 4.00
CA VAL A 470 -13.06 14.40 4.36
C VAL A 470 -14.03 13.90 3.29
N PHE A 471 -14.96 14.74 2.84
CA PHE A 471 -15.88 14.42 1.76
C PHE A 471 -15.21 14.14 0.41
N ALA A 472 -13.98 14.61 0.19
CA ALA A 472 -13.19 14.34 -1.02
C ALA A 472 -12.32 13.07 -0.93
N THR A 473 -12.48 12.28 0.14
CA THR A 473 -11.68 11.07 0.35
C THR A 473 -11.85 10.03 -0.76
N THR A 474 -10.73 9.40 -1.12
CA THR A 474 -10.59 8.25 -2.02
C THR A 474 -9.76 7.16 -1.33
N TYR A 475 -9.77 5.94 -1.86
CA TYR A 475 -8.95 4.81 -1.37
C TYR A 475 -7.42 4.98 -1.59
N GLN A 476 -6.97 6.11 -2.14
CA GLN A 476 -5.53 6.42 -2.26
C GLN A 476 -4.96 7.13 -1.03
N HIS A 477 -5.82 7.59 -0.12
CA HIS A 477 -5.38 8.19 1.13
C HIS A 477 -5.04 7.13 2.18
N ASP A 478 -4.46 7.59 3.28
CA ASP A 478 -4.18 6.76 4.44
C ASP A 478 -5.45 6.25 5.14
N THR A 479 -5.26 5.26 6.01
CA THR A 479 -6.33 4.60 6.75
C THR A 479 -7.07 5.54 7.70
N ASP A 480 -6.41 6.54 8.30
CA ASP A 480 -7.08 7.44 9.23
C ASP A 480 -8.06 8.36 8.51
N ARG A 481 -7.65 8.89 7.35
CA ARG A 481 -8.54 9.71 6.53
C ARG A 481 -9.74 8.91 6.00
N ILE A 482 -9.51 7.67 5.58
CA ILE A 482 -10.56 6.80 5.03
C ILE A 482 -11.58 6.43 6.11
N TYR A 483 -11.14 5.85 7.22
CA TYR A 483 -12.03 5.20 8.19
C TYR A 483 -12.43 6.15 9.32
N ARG A 484 -11.45 6.74 10.02
CA ARG A 484 -11.71 7.50 11.25
C ARG A 484 -12.25 8.90 10.98
N TRP A 485 -11.70 9.61 9.99
CA TRP A 485 -12.28 10.89 9.57
C TRP A 485 -13.60 10.71 8.82
N GLY A 486 -13.73 9.66 8.01
CA GLY A 486 -15.01 9.24 7.44
C GLY A 486 -16.08 9.08 8.52
N TYR A 487 -15.77 8.31 9.57
CA TYR A 487 -16.62 8.13 10.75
C TYR A 487 -17.05 9.46 11.38
N LEU A 488 -16.11 10.38 11.63
CA LEU A 488 -16.42 11.67 12.23
C LEU A 488 -17.37 12.49 11.38
N ALA A 489 -17.15 12.52 10.06
CA ALA A 489 -18.03 13.23 9.13
C ALA A 489 -19.42 12.59 9.08
N VAL A 490 -19.53 11.27 9.03
CA VAL A 490 -20.82 10.56 9.06
C VAL A 490 -21.56 10.83 10.36
N ARG A 491 -20.88 10.67 11.51
CA ARG A 491 -21.46 10.95 12.82
C ARG A 491 -21.96 12.39 12.94
N PHE A 492 -21.16 13.36 12.52
CA PHE A 492 -21.56 14.77 12.46
C PHE A 492 -22.85 14.96 11.66
N MET A 493 -22.90 14.38 10.46
CA MET A 493 -24.06 14.49 9.58
C MET A 493 -25.31 13.85 10.21
N PHE A 494 -25.20 12.70 10.86
CA PHE A 494 -26.34 12.09 11.58
C PHE A 494 -26.78 12.88 12.81
N GLU A 495 -25.84 13.41 13.60
CA GLU A 495 -26.16 14.14 14.84
C GLU A 495 -26.72 15.54 14.58
N LYS A 496 -26.25 16.23 13.53
CA LYS A 496 -26.53 17.66 13.29
C LYS A 496 -27.37 17.93 12.04
N HIS A 497 -27.26 17.06 11.04
CA HIS A 497 -27.84 17.28 9.71
C HIS A 497 -28.62 16.05 9.19
N PRO A 498 -29.56 15.46 9.97
CA PRO A 498 -30.28 14.27 9.55
C PRO A 498 -31.16 14.51 8.31
N GLU A 499 -31.67 15.72 8.09
CA GLU A 499 -32.45 16.06 6.89
C GLU A 499 -31.57 16.05 5.62
N GLU A 500 -30.33 16.50 5.72
CA GLU A 500 -29.34 16.43 4.66
C GLU A 500 -28.94 14.98 4.38
N VAL A 501 -28.77 14.15 5.42
CA VAL A 501 -28.53 12.70 5.26
C VAL A 501 -29.69 12.04 4.51
N GLU A 502 -30.94 12.30 4.88
CA GLU A 502 -32.11 11.74 4.17
C GLU A 502 -32.16 12.17 2.70
N ARG A 503 -31.76 13.40 2.40
CA ARG A 503 -31.66 13.90 1.02
C ARG A 503 -30.56 13.20 0.22
N LEU A 504 -29.38 13.05 0.82
CA LEU A 504 -28.27 12.31 0.24
C LEU A 504 -28.69 10.85 -0.05
N LEU A 505 -29.26 10.16 0.94
CA LEU A 505 -29.79 8.81 0.77
C LEU A 505 -30.87 8.72 -0.31
N THR A 506 -31.71 9.75 -0.47
CA THR A 506 -32.68 9.81 -1.57
C THR A 506 -31.98 9.84 -2.93
N PHE A 507 -30.88 10.60 -3.09
CA PHE A 507 -30.09 10.55 -4.32
C PHE A 507 -29.47 9.18 -4.56
N ALA A 508 -28.82 8.60 -3.54
CA ALA A 508 -28.16 7.31 -3.66
C ALA A 508 -29.13 6.17 -4.00
N ARG A 509 -30.29 6.10 -3.34
CA ARG A 509 -31.32 5.06 -3.57
C ARG A 509 -31.94 5.11 -4.96
N ASN A 510 -31.88 6.27 -5.63
CA ASN A 510 -32.33 6.46 -7.00
C ASN A 510 -31.18 6.42 -8.03
N GLY A 511 -29.93 6.19 -7.60
CA GLY A 511 -28.77 6.18 -8.47
C GLY A 511 -28.35 7.56 -8.99
N ASN A 512 -28.85 8.64 -8.38
CA ASN A 512 -28.59 10.02 -8.78
C ASN A 512 -27.25 10.55 -8.22
N TYR A 513 -26.16 9.83 -8.47
CA TYR A 513 -24.83 10.13 -7.89
C TYR A 513 -24.26 11.49 -8.32
N HIS A 514 -24.66 12.01 -9.49
CA HIS A 514 -24.28 13.37 -9.88
C HIS A 514 -24.89 14.45 -8.97
N ASP A 515 -26.14 14.26 -8.53
CA ASP A 515 -26.78 15.16 -7.57
C ASP A 515 -26.24 14.94 -6.15
N TRP A 516 -25.97 13.69 -5.76
CA TRP A 516 -25.23 13.37 -4.52
C TRP A 516 -23.93 14.15 -4.42
N VAL A 517 -23.04 14.06 -5.43
CA VAL A 517 -21.73 14.70 -5.39
C VAL A 517 -21.84 16.23 -5.37
N ARG A 518 -22.83 16.79 -6.08
CA ARG A 518 -23.10 18.24 -6.01
C ARG A 518 -23.48 18.66 -4.60
N GLU A 519 -24.39 17.92 -3.97
CA GLU A 519 -24.86 18.20 -2.61
C GLU A 519 -23.73 18.04 -1.60
N VAL A 520 -22.98 16.93 -1.63
CA VAL A 520 -21.83 16.69 -0.74
C VAL A 520 -20.78 17.80 -0.85
N LYS A 521 -20.44 18.24 -2.07
CA LYS A 521 -19.51 19.38 -2.25
C LYS A 521 -20.05 20.68 -1.64
N GLN A 522 -21.34 20.96 -1.82
CA GLN A 522 -21.97 22.15 -1.27
C GLN A 522 -22.03 22.09 0.27
N LEU A 523 -22.37 20.93 0.84
CA LEU A 523 -22.40 20.70 2.28
C LEU A 523 -21.02 20.83 2.90
N GLY A 524 -19.99 20.27 2.24
CA GLY A 524 -18.60 20.39 2.68
C GLY A 524 -18.18 21.84 2.93
N ILE A 525 -18.56 22.75 2.03
CA ILE A 525 -18.30 24.19 2.16
C ILE A 525 -19.22 24.85 3.19
N THR A 526 -20.51 24.53 3.15
CA THR A 526 -21.53 25.25 3.94
C THR A 526 -21.44 24.90 5.43
N LEU A 527 -21.10 23.66 5.75
CA LEU A 527 -21.07 23.13 7.11
C LEU A 527 -19.68 23.10 7.73
N GLU A 528 -18.64 23.55 7.02
CA GLU A 528 -17.24 23.44 7.46
C GLU A 528 -17.00 24.04 8.85
N GLN A 529 -17.53 25.24 9.10
CA GLN A 529 -17.38 25.92 10.39
C GLN A 529 -18.15 25.22 11.51
N GLU A 530 -19.32 24.67 11.19
CA GLU A 530 -20.13 23.92 12.15
C GLU A 530 -19.48 22.58 12.48
N PHE A 531 -18.93 21.88 11.49
CA PHE A 531 -18.16 20.65 11.68
C PHE A 531 -16.97 20.88 12.60
N ALA A 532 -16.16 21.92 12.34
CA ALA A 532 -15.05 22.28 13.21
C ALA A 532 -15.50 22.54 14.66
N SER A 533 -16.59 23.28 14.84
CA SER A 533 -17.17 23.55 16.17
C SER A 533 -17.72 22.28 16.84
N TRP A 534 -18.30 21.37 16.06
CA TRP A 534 -18.82 20.11 16.55
C TRP A 534 -17.71 19.18 17.01
N LEU A 535 -16.60 19.08 16.27
CA LEU A 535 -15.41 18.31 16.66
C LEU A 535 -14.87 18.77 18.03
N GLU A 536 -14.85 20.08 18.30
CA GLU A 536 -14.51 20.63 19.62
C GLU A 536 -15.54 20.24 20.71
N SER A 537 -16.82 20.14 20.36
CA SER A 537 -17.87 19.81 21.33
C SER A 537 -17.87 18.33 21.75
N VAL A 538 -17.65 17.41 20.81
CA VAL A 538 -17.65 15.97 21.11
C VAL A 538 -16.42 15.54 21.89
N THR A 539 -15.31 16.26 21.73
CA THR A 539 -14.11 16.09 22.56
C THR A 539 -14.29 16.64 23.98
N GLN A 540 -15.23 17.56 24.23
CA GLN A 540 -15.53 18.12 25.57
C GLN A 540 -16.63 17.36 26.33
N SER A 541 -17.61 16.77 25.62
CA SER A 541 -18.78 16.10 26.21
C SER A 541 -18.50 14.81 26.97
N THR A 542 -17.33 14.21 26.81
CA THR A 542 -16.87 13.03 27.56
C THR A 542 -16.38 13.37 28.98
N GLY A 543 -16.46 14.65 29.40
CA GLY A 543 -15.94 15.15 30.67
C GLY A 543 -16.93 15.34 31.83
N SER A 544 -18.24 15.08 31.68
CA SER A 544 -19.23 15.37 32.75
C SER A 544 -20.45 14.44 32.80
N ASP A 545 -20.39 13.40 33.64
CA ASP A 545 -21.44 12.87 34.55
C ASP A 545 -21.28 11.34 34.79
N ASP A 546 -20.68 10.95 35.92
CA ASP A 546 -21.36 10.35 37.10
C ASP A 546 -20.35 9.59 38.00
N LYS A 547 -20.43 9.84 39.32
CA LYS A 547 -19.64 9.15 40.37
C LYS A 547 -20.62 8.46 41.32
N ASP A 548 -20.69 7.12 41.27
CA ASP A 548 -20.99 6.31 42.46
C ASP A 548 -20.22 4.98 42.40
N SER A 549 -19.68 4.57 43.55
CA SER A 549 -18.51 3.69 43.68
C SER A 549 -18.85 2.19 43.71
N GLY A 550 -18.11 1.41 42.91
CA GLY A 550 -18.10 -0.05 42.94
C GLY A 550 -16.93 -0.64 42.15
N ASP A 551 -15.73 -0.49 42.71
CA ASP A 551 -14.46 -1.20 42.47
C ASP A 551 -14.41 -2.22 41.29
N VAL A 552 -14.13 -1.72 40.10
CA VAL A 552 -13.27 -2.34 39.07
C VAL A 552 -12.49 -1.17 38.46
N ASP A 553 -11.17 -1.13 38.70
CA ASP A 553 -10.26 -0.05 38.35
C ASP A 553 -9.99 -0.06 36.83
N THR A 554 -10.86 0.60 36.07
CA THR A 554 -10.63 0.94 34.66
C THR A 554 -9.97 2.32 34.58
N PRO A 555 -8.81 2.47 33.94
CA PRO A 555 -8.05 3.71 33.97
C PRO A 555 -8.79 4.81 33.20
N GLN A 556 -8.90 5.99 33.83
CA GLN A 556 -9.10 7.24 33.12
C GLN A 556 -8.08 7.32 31.97
N SER A 557 -8.53 7.47 30.73
CA SER A 557 -7.65 7.96 29.67
C SER A 557 -7.38 9.43 30.00
N GLU A 558 -6.43 9.67 30.90
CA GLU A 558 -5.83 10.98 31.06
C GLU A 558 -5.40 11.46 29.67
N PRO A 559 -5.63 12.74 29.33
CA PRO A 559 -5.18 13.27 28.08
C PRO A 559 -3.70 12.97 27.93
N ILE A 560 -3.37 12.17 26.90
CA ILE A 560 -2.01 11.75 26.59
C ILE A 560 -1.14 13.01 26.58
N GLU A 561 -0.17 13.07 27.48
CA GLU A 561 0.50 14.33 27.76
C GLU A 561 1.42 14.73 26.59
N ARG A 562 1.36 16.00 26.17
CA ARG A 562 2.30 16.53 25.18
C ARG A 562 3.65 16.89 25.82
N LEU A 563 4.72 16.28 25.34
CA LEU A 563 6.09 16.71 25.60
C LEU A 563 6.60 17.58 24.45
N ALA A 564 7.28 18.68 24.78
CA ALA A 564 7.95 19.47 23.76
C ALA A 564 9.23 18.77 23.30
N LEU A 565 9.66 19.10 22.08
CA LEU A 565 10.98 18.71 21.59
C LEU A 565 12.08 19.34 22.45
N ASN A 566 13.20 18.64 22.65
CA ASN A 566 14.33 19.08 23.47
C ASN A 566 13.99 19.31 24.95
N GLN A 567 13.15 18.46 25.53
CA GLN A 567 12.69 18.56 26.92
C GLN A 567 13.01 17.28 27.71
N THR A 568 13.06 17.40 29.04
CA THR A 568 13.13 16.27 29.98
C THR A 568 11.96 16.35 30.96
N LYS A 569 11.33 15.21 31.25
CA LYS A 569 10.27 15.10 32.26
C LYS A 569 10.37 13.80 33.06
N ARG A 570 9.92 13.80 34.31
CA ARG A 570 9.82 12.62 35.17
C ARG A 570 8.41 12.05 35.23
N PHE A 571 8.33 10.73 35.24
CA PHE A 571 7.12 9.94 35.38
C PHE A 571 7.23 8.95 36.54
N SER A 572 6.08 8.55 37.08
CA SER A 572 5.93 7.49 38.07
C SER A 572 4.71 6.66 37.74
N ALA A 573 4.79 5.35 37.90
CA ALA A 573 3.68 4.44 37.60
C ALA A 573 3.70 3.24 38.56
N ARG A 574 2.51 2.71 38.87
CA ARG A 574 2.38 1.44 39.60
C ARG A 574 2.66 0.27 38.65
N ALA A 575 2.96 -0.91 39.18
CA ALA A 575 3.17 -2.10 38.36
C ALA A 575 1.93 -2.38 37.49
N TYR A 576 2.17 -2.71 36.21
CA TYR A 576 1.21 -2.95 35.14
C TYR A 576 0.38 -1.73 34.73
N GLN A 577 0.79 -0.52 35.12
CA GLN A 577 0.17 0.72 34.70
C GLN A 577 0.94 1.32 33.52
N GLU A 578 0.19 1.84 32.54
CA GLU A 578 0.73 2.51 31.36
C GLU A 578 0.63 4.03 31.52
N GLN A 579 1.67 4.74 31.07
CA GLN A 579 1.68 6.21 31.00
C GLN A 579 1.90 6.62 29.54
N LEU A 580 0.89 7.27 28.96
CA LEU A 580 0.90 7.66 27.56
C LEU A 580 1.33 9.12 27.41
N PHE A 581 2.20 9.40 26.45
CA PHE A 581 2.56 10.76 26.07
C PHE A 581 2.80 10.87 24.56
N TYR A 582 2.79 12.08 24.02
CA TYR A 582 3.08 12.31 22.60
C TYR A 582 3.98 13.52 22.40
N ILE A 583 4.65 13.55 21.24
CA ILE A 583 5.51 14.65 20.82
C ILE A 583 5.16 15.01 19.37
N ASP A 584 4.85 16.28 19.12
CA ASP A 584 4.65 16.78 17.76
C ASP A 584 6.00 17.18 17.16
N VAL A 585 6.35 16.52 16.07
CA VAL A 585 7.53 16.80 15.26
C VAL A 585 7.08 17.68 14.09
N PRO A 586 7.43 18.99 14.06
CA PRO A 586 7.00 19.87 12.98
C PRO A 586 7.72 19.57 11.67
N ASP A 587 7.16 20.10 10.58
CA ASP A 587 7.81 20.10 9.27
C ASP A 587 9.21 20.73 9.35
N GLY A 588 10.14 20.12 8.64
CA GLY A 588 11.53 20.53 8.67
C GLY A 588 12.35 19.86 9.76
N VAL A 589 11.81 19.03 10.66
CA VAL A 589 12.64 18.37 11.69
C VAL A 589 13.57 17.34 11.08
N GLU A 590 14.88 17.49 11.24
CA GLU A 590 15.92 16.64 10.66
C GLU A 590 16.27 15.43 11.54
N GLN A 591 16.13 15.51 12.87
CA GLN A 591 16.45 14.43 13.80
C GLN A 591 15.44 14.39 14.95
N PHE A 592 15.11 13.20 15.47
CA PHE A 592 14.20 13.02 16.60
C PHE A 592 14.48 11.72 17.37
N GLN A 593 14.66 11.81 18.69
CA GLN A 593 14.77 10.63 19.56
C GLN A 593 14.14 10.86 20.93
N VAL A 594 13.77 9.75 21.59
CA VAL A 594 13.25 9.72 22.95
C VAL A 594 13.97 8.64 23.76
N SER A 595 14.37 8.96 24.99
CA SER A 595 15.10 8.05 25.88
C SER A 595 14.53 8.07 27.29
N ILE A 596 14.63 6.94 28.00
CA ILE A 596 14.28 6.80 29.41
C ILE A 596 15.47 6.36 30.27
N SER A 597 15.50 6.82 31.53
CA SER A 597 16.49 6.42 32.56
C SER A 597 15.86 6.54 33.95
N GLY A 598 16.04 5.57 34.86
CA GLY A 598 15.43 5.64 36.20
C GLY A 598 15.41 4.35 37.02
N ASP A 599 14.57 4.34 38.07
CA ASP A 599 14.33 3.18 38.93
C ASP A 599 13.20 2.27 38.40
N GLY A 600 13.06 1.06 38.96
CA GLY A 600 12.06 0.07 38.55
C GLY A 600 12.35 -0.60 37.19
N ASP A 601 11.30 -1.11 36.55
CA ASP A 601 11.35 -1.78 35.24
C ASP A 601 10.26 -1.18 34.34
N ALA A 602 10.64 -0.20 33.52
CA ALA A 602 9.77 0.57 32.66
C ALA A 602 10.14 0.37 31.19
N ASP A 603 9.19 -0.09 30.39
CA ASP A 603 9.37 -0.37 28.97
C ASP A 603 8.77 0.76 28.12
N LEU A 604 9.52 1.22 27.11
CA LEU A 604 9.15 2.29 26.19
C LEU A 604 8.71 1.72 24.83
N TYR A 605 7.52 2.10 24.41
CA TYR A 605 6.91 1.75 23.13
C TYR A 605 6.55 3.03 22.38
N ALA A 606 6.57 3.00 21.05
CA ALA A 606 6.25 4.15 20.23
C ALA A 606 5.57 3.80 18.91
N SER A 607 4.79 4.75 18.42
CA SER A 607 4.05 4.69 17.16
C SER A 607 3.96 6.08 16.53
N TYR A 608 4.08 6.12 15.21
CA TYR A 608 3.90 7.32 14.40
C TYR A 608 2.44 7.41 13.93
N GLN A 609 1.80 8.56 14.18
CA GLN A 609 0.40 8.90 13.87
C GLN A 609 -0.70 8.02 14.48
N GLN A 610 -0.37 6.98 15.23
CA GLN A 610 -1.30 6.19 16.04
C GLN A 610 -0.83 6.12 17.49
N VAL A 611 -1.75 6.03 18.46
CA VAL A 611 -1.40 5.85 19.88
C VAL A 611 -0.63 4.54 20.05
N ALA A 612 0.50 4.59 20.78
CA ALA A 612 1.26 3.40 21.10
C ALA A 612 0.76 2.81 22.40
N HIS A 613 0.52 1.51 22.43
CA HIS A 613 0.29 0.72 23.63
C HIS A 613 1.35 -0.37 23.74
N TYR A 614 1.59 -0.91 24.94
CA TYR A 614 2.50 -2.06 25.11
C TYR A 614 2.10 -3.30 24.28
N TYR A 615 0.83 -3.39 23.87
CA TYR A 615 0.28 -4.45 23.01
C TYR A 615 0.03 -4.04 21.55
N ASP A 616 0.21 -2.76 21.20
CA ASP A 616 0.02 -2.24 19.84
C ASP A 616 0.95 -1.06 19.59
N PHE A 617 2.12 -1.35 19.00
CA PHE A 617 3.17 -0.37 18.76
C PHE A 617 3.96 -0.67 17.49
N GLN A 618 4.58 0.36 16.92
CA GLN A 618 5.41 0.22 15.72
C GLN A 618 6.89 0.01 16.04
N SER A 619 7.36 0.55 17.17
CA SER A 619 8.76 0.50 17.58
C SER A 619 8.93 0.44 19.10
N SER A 620 9.93 -0.31 19.58
CA SER A 620 10.30 -0.38 21.00
C SER A 620 11.75 -0.84 21.16
N ASP A 621 12.34 -0.54 22.29
CA ASP A 621 13.68 -0.99 22.72
C ASP A 621 13.62 -1.66 24.11
N TYR A 622 12.50 -2.36 24.40
CA TYR A 622 12.23 -2.81 25.76
C TYR A 622 13.29 -3.81 26.27
N GLN A 623 13.79 -3.58 27.48
CA GLN A 623 14.75 -4.45 28.16
C GLN A 623 14.56 -4.43 29.67
N GLN A 624 15.22 -5.33 30.39
CA GLN A 624 15.06 -5.41 31.83
C GLN A 624 15.68 -4.18 32.53
N GLY A 625 14.84 -3.35 33.15
CA GLY A 625 15.20 -2.10 33.81
C GLY A 625 14.94 -0.86 32.94
N SER A 626 14.78 0.30 33.58
CA SER A 626 14.28 1.53 32.93
C SER A 626 15.30 2.35 32.11
N GLU A 627 16.19 1.72 31.33
CA GLU A 627 17.22 2.40 30.51
C GLU A 627 17.05 2.08 29.02
N GLU A 628 16.29 2.86 28.26
CA GLU A 628 15.91 2.51 26.87
C GLU A 628 15.92 3.73 25.94
N VAL A 629 16.17 3.53 24.65
CA VAL A 629 16.22 4.63 23.67
C VAL A 629 15.53 4.25 22.35
N ILE A 630 14.55 5.04 21.94
CA ILE A 630 13.94 4.96 20.60
C ILE A 630 14.44 6.14 19.76
N VAL A 631 15.15 5.84 18.68
CA VAL A 631 15.60 6.82 17.68
C VAL A 631 14.73 6.71 16.43
N PHE A 632 14.07 7.81 16.05
CA PHE A 632 13.19 7.84 14.87
C PHE A 632 13.98 8.22 13.64
N LYS A 633 14.00 7.32 12.67
CA LYS A 633 14.78 7.49 11.45
C LYS A 633 14.15 8.60 10.58
N PRO A 634 14.92 9.60 10.15
CA PRO A 634 14.46 10.62 9.22
C PRO A 634 13.96 9.98 7.93
N GLN A 635 12.84 10.46 7.39
CA GLN A 635 12.43 10.13 6.05
C GLN A 635 13.44 10.70 5.05
N ALA A 636 13.37 10.20 3.83
CA ALA A 636 13.36 11.05 2.66
C ALA A 636 14.17 12.29 2.51
N ASN A 637 13.41 13.33 2.72
CA ASN A 637 13.74 14.72 2.69
C ASN A 637 14.82 15.06 3.72
N GLY A 638 15.39 14.07 4.44
CA GLY A 638 16.29 14.24 5.56
C GLY A 638 15.56 14.80 6.76
N LEU A 639 14.23 14.63 6.79
CA LEU A 639 13.37 15.11 7.85
C LEU A 639 12.68 13.91 8.50
N VAL A 640 12.71 13.83 9.82
CA VAL A 640 11.81 12.98 10.59
C VAL A 640 10.39 13.30 10.19
N ALA A 641 9.61 12.24 9.93
CA ALA A 641 8.27 12.36 9.41
C ALA A 641 7.48 13.34 10.29
N PRO A 642 7.09 14.51 9.75
CA PRO A 642 6.46 15.53 10.55
C PRO A 642 5.05 15.06 10.89
N GLY A 643 4.72 15.15 12.15
CA GLY A 643 3.53 14.52 12.68
C GLY A 643 3.69 14.18 14.15
N ARG A 644 2.66 13.57 14.69
CA ARG A 644 2.60 13.22 16.09
C ARG A 644 3.15 11.81 16.31
N TYR A 645 4.11 11.71 17.22
CA TYR A 645 4.63 10.44 17.69
C TYR A 645 4.06 10.18 19.07
N TYR A 646 3.37 9.06 19.24
CA TYR A 646 2.83 8.62 20.51
C TYR A 646 3.74 7.60 21.15
N PHE A 647 3.79 7.62 22.48
CA PHE A 647 4.64 6.77 23.28
C PHE A 647 3.85 6.19 24.45
N SER A 648 4.14 4.93 24.75
CA SER A 648 3.71 4.25 25.96
C SER A 648 4.93 3.96 26.83
N LEU A 649 4.87 4.40 28.09
CA LEU A 649 5.81 4.00 29.13
C LEU A 649 5.09 3.05 30.08
N ALA A 650 5.31 1.75 29.89
CA ALA A 650 4.62 0.70 30.63
C ALA A 650 5.46 0.17 31.79
N ALA A 651 4.90 0.17 33.00
CA ALA A 651 5.59 -0.35 34.18
C ALA A 651 5.43 -1.88 34.28
N ARG A 652 6.49 -2.66 34.03
CA ARG A 652 6.50 -4.08 34.43
C ARG A 652 6.63 -4.23 35.93
N GLU A 653 7.48 -3.40 36.53
CA GLU A 653 7.55 -3.18 37.97
C GLU A 653 7.30 -1.69 38.28
N ALA A 654 6.72 -1.41 39.44
CA ALA A 654 6.41 -0.02 39.82
C ALA A 654 7.68 0.84 39.88
N PHE A 655 7.63 2.05 39.33
CA PHE A 655 8.73 3.01 39.34
C PHE A 655 8.25 4.39 39.81
N ASN A 656 9.14 5.16 40.43
CA ASN A 656 8.77 6.45 41.02
C ASN A 656 9.43 7.66 40.34
N ALA A 657 10.53 7.47 39.61
CA ALA A 657 11.28 8.59 39.06
C ALA A 657 12.00 8.26 37.74
N VAL A 658 11.29 7.71 36.74
CA VAL A 658 11.84 7.51 35.40
C VAL A 658 11.80 8.83 34.61
N GLU A 659 12.96 9.26 34.09
CA GLU A 659 13.12 10.46 33.27
C GLU A 659 13.00 10.15 31.79
N VAL A 660 12.01 10.73 31.10
CA VAL A 660 11.87 10.75 29.64
C VAL A 660 12.57 11.99 29.08
N LYS A 661 13.46 11.83 28.09
CA LYS A 661 14.19 12.92 27.41
C LYS A 661 13.94 12.89 25.91
N THR A 662 13.54 14.03 25.34
CA THR A 662 13.24 14.23 23.92
C THR A 662 14.31 15.11 23.26
N HIS A 663 14.61 14.88 21.98
CA HIS A 663 15.62 15.69 21.25
C HIS A 663 15.26 15.88 19.76
N ALA A 664 15.35 17.09 19.18
CA ALA A 664 15.13 17.37 17.73
C ALA A 664 15.71 18.70 17.13
N ARG A 665 15.73 18.85 15.79
CA ARG A 665 16.40 19.94 14.97
C ARG A 665 15.63 20.29 13.65
N ILE A 666 15.48 21.54 13.09
CA ILE A 666 14.47 21.98 12.01
C ILE A 666 14.99 22.78 10.71
N LYS A 667 14.31 22.77 9.49
CA LYS A 667 14.59 23.36 8.08
C LYS A 667 13.42 24.17 7.35
N HIS A 668 13.55 25.04 6.27
CA HIS A 668 12.50 26.01 5.67
C HIS A 668 12.40 26.31 4.09
N VAL A 669 11.21 26.49 3.33
CA VAL A 669 10.84 27.21 1.95
C VAL A 669 9.26 27.26 1.44
N VAL A 670 8.73 27.97 0.32
CA VAL A 670 7.30 28.46 -0.16
C VAL A 670 6.75 28.18 -1.70
N GLN A 671 5.40 28.23 -2.16
CA GLN A 671 4.72 27.80 -3.53
C GLN A 671 3.43 28.57 -4.24
N HIS A 672 2.89 28.24 -5.51
CA HIS A 672 1.74 28.83 -6.40
C HIS A 672 0.80 27.83 -7.28
N ASP A 673 -0.41 28.21 -7.90
CA ASP A 673 -1.57 27.36 -8.50
C ASP A 673 -1.86 27.34 -10.07
N GLU A 674 -2.41 26.24 -10.64
CA GLU A 674 -2.28 25.75 -12.05
C GLU A 674 -3.55 25.31 -12.87
N ARG A 675 -4.71 24.96 -12.26
CA ARG A 675 -5.74 24.10 -12.91
C ARG A 675 -6.92 24.78 -13.66
N THR A 676 -6.96 26.11 -13.77
CA THR A 676 -8.11 26.84 -14.38
C THR A 676 -7.99 26.97 -15.93
N PRO A 677 -9.03 26.60 -16.74
CA PRO A 677 -8.97 26.69 -18.21
C PRO A 677 -8.92 28.12 -18.79
N ILE A 678 -8.25 28.30 -19.93
CA ILE A 678 -8.12 29.57 -20.65
C ILE A 678 -8.77 29.47 -22.05
N VAL A 679 -9.44 30.52 -22.52
CA VAL A 679 -10.00 30.58 -23.89
C VAL A 679 -9.14 31.46 -24.81
N LEU A 680 -8.70 30.92 -25.95
CA LEU A 680 -7.90 31.62 -26.95
C LEU A 680 -8.74 32.57 -27.80
N GLN A 681 -8.10 33.66 -28.23
CA GLN A 681 -8.59 34.48 -29.32
C GLN A 681 -8.04 33.93 -30.65
N PRO A 682 -8.87 33.73 -31.69
CA PRO A 682 -8.39 33.24 -32.98
C PRO A 682 -7.32 34.17 -33.57
N SER A 683 -6.28 33.59 -34.15
CA SER A 683 -5.17 34.31 -34.78
C SER A 683 -4.38 35.24 -33.84
N LYS A 684 -4.33 34.93 -32.53
CA LYS A 684 -3.50 35.63 -31.54
C LYS A 684 -2.66 34.63 -30.74
N ALA A 685 -1.35 34.88 -30.68
CA ALA A 685 -0.43 34.08 -29.88
C ALA A 685 -0.64 34.33 -28.38
N THR A 686 -0.66 33.26 -27.59
CA THR A 686 -0.87 33.31 -26.14
C THR A 686 0.23 32.51 -25.44
N GLU A 687 0.92 33.14 -24.50
CA GLU A 687 1.91 32.49 -23.64
C GLU A 687 1.23 31.80 -22.46
N LEU A 688 1.63 30.56 -22.16
CA LEU A 688 1.01 29.71 -21.16
C LEU A 688 2.09 29.02 -20.33
N ALA A 689 2.00 29.15 -19.00
CA ALA A 689 2.74 28.31 -18.07
C ALA A 689 2.01 26.97 -17.87
N VAL A 690 2.77 25.89 -17.83
CA VAL A 690 2.30 24.51 -17.69
C VAL A 690 3.25 23.78 -16.71
N GLU A 691 2.89 23.68 -15.43
CA GLU A 691 3.60 22.88 -14.42
C GLU A 691 3.24 21.38 -14.54
N GLN A 692 1.99 21.03 -14.81
CA GLN A 692 1.64 19.63 -15.09
C GLN A 692 0.64 19.51 -16.24
N THR A 693 -0.47 20.25 -16.17
CA THR A 693 -1.52 20.18 -17.18
C THR A 693 -2.24 21.51 -17.29
N ARG A 694 -2.35 22.02 -18.52
CA ARG A 694 -3.07 23.26 -18.83
C ARG A 694 -4.19 23.01 -19.83
N TYR A 695 -5.37 23.54 -19.53
CA TYR A 695 -6.55 23.40 -20.36
C TYR A 695 -6.82 24.68 -21.15
N VAL A 696 -7.00 24.55 -22.47
CA VAL A 696 -7.17 25.69 -23.38
C VAL A 696 -8.31 25.45 -24.38
N GLY A 697 -9.23 26.40 -24.55
CA GLY A 697 -10.35 26.29 -25.50
C GLY A 697 -10.26 27.29 -26.66
N LEU A 698 -10.74 26.92 -27.86
CA LEU A 698 -10.90 27.81 -29.00
C LEU A 698 -12.30 27.66 -29.60
N TYR A 699 -13.02 28.76 -29.76
CA TYR A 699 -14.34 28.75 -30.40
C TYR A 699 -14.21 28.91 -31.92
N VAL A 700 -14.67 27.91 -32.67
CA VAL A 700 -14.71 27.88 -34.14
C VAL A 700 -16.12 28.23 -34.60
N ASN A 701 -16.29 29.32 -35.35
CA ASN A 701 -17.62 29.89 -35.65
C ASN A 701 -18.29 29.34 -36.93
N GLN A 702 -17.56 28.62 -37.78
CA GLN A 702 -18.06 28.00 -39.01
C GLN A 702 -17.19 26.79 -39.39
N PRO A 703 -17.71 25.85 -40.21
CA PRO A 703 -16.92 24.71 -40.63
C PRO A 703 -15.66 25.15 -41.40
N GLY A 704 -14.52 24.54 -41.08
CA GLY A 704 -13.25 24.89 -41.69
C GLY A 704 -12.05 24.22 -41.03
N THR A 705 -10.88 24.46 -41.64
CA THR A 705 -9.61 23.88 -41.23
C THR A 705 -8.98 24.68 -40.09
N VAL A 706 -8.83 24.09 -38.91
CA VAL A 706 -8.09 24.67 -37.78
C VAL A 706 -6.62 24.30 -37.90
N ARG A 707 -5.74 25.28 -37.77
CA ARG A 707 -4.28 25.15 -37.73
C ARG A 707 -3.74 25.63 -36.40
N VAL A 708 -2.95 24.80 -35.73
CA VAL A 708 -2.37 25.11 -34.42
C VAL A 708 -0.87 24.97 -34.46
N TRP A 709 -0.18 25.98 -33.96
CA TRP A 709 1.26 26.02 -33.77
C TRP A 709 1.55 26.18 -32.28
N MET A 710 2.44 25.35 -31.75
CA MET A 710 2.94 25.46 -30.39
C MET A 710 4.46 25.56 -30.42
N LYS A 711 4.99 26.53 -29.68
CA LYS A 711 6.43 26.81 -29.60
C LYS A 711 6.86 26.89 -28.14
N GLY A 712 7.86 26.11 -27.73
CA GLY A 712 8.50 26.30 -26.43
C GLY A 712 9.30 27.61 -26.40
N LEU A 713 9.18 28.37 -25.31
CA LEU A 713 9.84 29.68 -25.16
C LEU A 713 11.13 29.63 -24.33
N GLN A 714 11.41 28.51 -23.67
CA GLN A 714 12.62 28.32 -22.86
C GLN A 714 13.67 27.48 -23.62
N ALA A 715 14.95 27.77 -23.37
CA ALA A 715 16.07 27.23 -24.15
C ALA A 715 16.31 25.72 -24.00
N ASP A 716 15.73 25.07 -22.99
CA ASP A 716 15.88 23.63 -22.68
C ASP A 716 14.55 22.98 -22.21
N GLN A 717 13.42 23.50 -22.69
CA GLN A 717 12.10 23.05 -22.25
C GLN A 717 11.79 21.61 -22.68
N ALA A 718 11.25 20.80 -21.77
CA ALA A 718 10.70 19.49 -22.12
C ALA A 718 9.53 19.64 -23.12
N PRO A 719 9.36 18.69 -24.07
CA PRO A 719 8.22 18.72 -25.00
C PRO A 719 6.89 18.72 -24.23
N VAL A 720 6.06 19.72 -24.49
CA VAL A 720 4.67 19.74 -24.03
C VAL A 720 3.84 18.99 -25.06
N SER A 721 3.11 17.95 -24.68
CA SER A 721 2.24 17.24 -25.61
C SER A 721 0.92 17.98 -25.75
N LEU A 722 0.46 18.24 -26.98
CA LEU A 722 -0.84 18.83 -27.27
C LEU A 722 -1.81 17.73 -27.67
N PHE A 723 -2.94 17.63 -26.95
CA PHE A 723 -4.05 16.76 -27.28
C PHE A 723 -5.27 17.59 -27.66
N VAL A 724 -5.93 17.23 -28.75
CA VAL A 724 -7.09 17.94 -29.30
C VAL A 724 -8.34 17.07 -29.16
N GLY A 725 -9.41 17.66 -28.63
CA GLY A 725 -10.75 17.07 -28.61
C GLY A 725 -11.80 17.99 -29.22
N LEU A 726 -12.52 17.49 -30.22
CA LEU A 726 -13.56 18.22 -30.95
C LEU A 726 -14.88 18.30 -30.19
N THR A 727 -15.15 17.37 -29.27
CA THR A 727 -16.40 17.29 -28.51
C THR A 727 -16.24 17.37 -26.99
N GLY A 728 -15.01 17.44 -26.48
CA GLY A 728 -14.68 17.54 -25.05
C GLY A 728 -13.17 17.57 -24.80
N TRP A 729 -12.75 17.71 -23.54
CA TRP A 729 -11.33 17.73 -23.18
C TRP A 729 -10.64 16.40 -23.51
N ALA A 730 -9.51 16.50 -24.21
CA ALA A 730 -8.69 15.35 -24.56
C ALA A 730 -7.68 14.99 -23.45
N SER A 731 -7.25 13.74 -23.41
CA SER A 731 -6.21 13.22 -22.50
C SER A 731 -5.21 12.37 -23.28
N LYS A 732 -4.17 11.87 -22.61
CA LYS A 732 -3.21 10.94 -23.21
C LYS A 732 -3.87 9.62 -23.64
N GLN A 733 -4.96 9.23 -22.99
CA GLN A 733 -5.69 7.99 -23.24
C GLN A 733 -6.85 8.17 -24.25
N GLN A 734 -7.32 9.41 -24.45
CA GLN A 734 -8.48 9.70 -25.30
C GLN A 734 -8.35 11.08 -25.96
N TYR A 735 -8.10 11.09 -27.27
CA TYR A 735 -7.97 12.30 -28.07
C TYR A 735 -8.43 12.07 -29.52
N ASP A 736 -8.82 13.13 -30.22
CA ASP A 736 -9.08 13.07 -31.66
C ASP A 736 -7.79 13.28 -32.46
N PHE A 737 -6.93 14.21 -32.02
CA PHE A 737 -5.62 14.48 -32.62
C PHE A 737 -4.56 14.75 -31.56
N SER A 738 -3.29 14.44 -31.87
CA SER A 738 -2.16 14.70 -30.97
C SER A 738 -0.87 14.97 -31.75
N THR A 739 0.01 15.76 -31.14
CA THR A 739 1.39 16.03 -31.58
C THR A 739 2.41 15.29 -30.71
N GLN A 740 1.99 14.24 -29.99
CA GLN A 740 2.89 13.42 -29.18
C GLN A 740 4.14 13.03 -29.99
N ASP A 741 5.31 13.14 -29.36
CA ASP A 741 6.63 12.83 -29.91
C ASP A 741 7.17 13.79 -31.01
N GLN A 742 6.51 14.94 -31.26
CA GLN A 742 6.97 15.93 -32.27
C GLN A 742 7.99 16.97 -31.77
N GLY A 743 8.52 16.84 -30.54
CA GLY A 743 9.52 17.77 -29.98
C GLY A 743 8.94 19.10 -29.48
N VAL A 744 9.76 20.15 -29.37
CA VAL A 744 9.40 21.42 -28.68
C VAL A 744 8.59 22.39 -29.54
N ASN A 745 8.71 22.29 -30.87
CA ASN A 745 7.94 23.08 -31.84
C ASN A 745 7.01 22.15 -32.61
N GLN A 746 5.71 22.39 -32.53
CA GLN A 746 4.71 21.45 -33.00
C GLN A 746 3.70 22.15 -33.90
N TYR A 747 3.17 21.39 -34.85
CA TYR A 747 2.15 21.86 -35.78
C TYR A 747 1.12 20.76 -36.02
N ILE A 748 -0.16 21.12 -35.93
CA ILE A 748 -1.27 20.21 -36.24
C ILE A 748 -2.38 20.93 -37.00
N GLU A 749 -3.00 20.21 -37.93
CA GLU A 749 -4.09 20.69 -38.78
C GLU A 749 -5.23 19.66 -38.79
N PHE A 750 -6.47 20.11 -38.61
CA PHE A 750 -7.64 19.25 -38.61
C PHE A 750 -8.92 20.00 -39.03
N GLU A 751 -9.91 19.26 -39.52
CA GLU A 751 -11.20 19.81 -39.98
C GLU A 751 -12.23 19.86 -38.86
N VAL A 752 -12.94 20.99 -38.75
CA VAL A 752 -14.07 21.16 -37.84
C VAL A 752 -15.35 21.26 -38.68
N ALA A 753 -16.29 20.32 -38.49
CA ALA A 753 -17.47 20.19 -39.34
C ALA A 753 -18.65 21.08 -38.93
N GLN A 754 -18.67 21.61 -37.71
CA GLN A 754 -19.75 22.43 -37.15
C GLN A 754 -19.19 23.49 -36.20
N ALA A 755 -19.90 24.62 -36.03
CA ALA A 755 -19.48 25.65 -35.08
C ALA A 755 -19.49 25.12 -33.64
N GLY A 756 -18.45 25.38 -32.87
CA GLY A 756 -18.28 24.85 -31.51
C GLY A 756 -16.90 25.09 -30.91
N TYR A 757 -16.72 24.68 -29.65
CA TYR A 757 -15.42 24.74 -28.99
C TYR A 757 -14.57 23.53 -29.35
N VAL A 758 -13.32 23.81 -29.75
CA VAL A 758 -12.24 22.83 -29.79
C VAL A 758 -11.46 22.93 -28.47
N HIS A 759 -11.18 21.78 -27.87
CA HIS A 759 -10.56 21.66 -26.56
C HIS A 759 -9.12 21.17 -26.71
N PHE A 760 -8.19 21.89 -26.09
CA PHE A 760 -6.77 21.57 -26.09
C PHE A 760 -6.31 21.25 -24.67
N THR A 761 -5.64 20.12 -24.52
CA THR A 761 -4.97 19.75 -23.26
C THR A 761 -3.48 19.72 -23.49
N LEU A 762 -2.76 20.60 -22.78
CA LEU A 762 -1.31 20.69 -22.81
C LEU A 762 -0.79 19.91 -21.61
N SER A 763 -0.09 18.82 -21.88
CA SER A 763 0.53 17.99 -20.83
C SER A 763 2.04 18.24 -20.87
N ALA A 764 2.56 18.90 -19.84
CA ALA A 764 4.00 19.05 -19.71
C ALA A 764 4.59 17.74 -19.18
N GLN A 765 5.69 17.29 -19.78
CA GLN A 765 6.44 16.15 -19.27
C GLN A 765 7.25 16.52 -18.01
N GLN A 766 7.45 17.83 -17.76
CA GLN A 766 8.12 18.42 -16.60
C GLN A 766 7.48 19.76 -16.21
N ALA A 767 7.50 20.05 -14.91
CA ALA A 767 6.96 21.29 -14.37
C ALA A 767 7.73 22.55 -14.75
N GLY A 768 7.04 23.69 -14.79
CA GLY A 768 7.58 24.99 -15.17
C GLY A 768 7.70 25.29 -16.66
N SER A 769 7.08 24.50 -17.56
CA SER A 769 7.17 24.70 -19.01
C SER A 769 6.40 25.93 -19.48
N VAL A 770 6.96 26.74 -20.38
CA VAL A 770 6.28 27.94 -20.93
C VAL A 770 6.18 27.87 -22.44
N VAL A 771 4.96 27.73 -22.96
CA VAL A 771 4.72 27.65 -24.41
C VAL A 771 3.98 28.86 -24.95
N GLU A 772 4.26 29.21 -26.20
CA GLU A 772 3.41 30.07 -27.02
C GLU A 772 2.50 29.18 -27.87
N LEU A 773 1.18 29.38 -27.74
CA LEU A 773 0.17 28.68 -28.53
C LEU A 773 -0.53 29.68 -29.46
N PHE A 774 -0.55 29.37 -30.75
CA PHE A 774 -1.22 30.14 -31.79
C PHE A 774 -2.16 29.23 -32.58
N ALA A 775 -3.44 29.60 -32.67
CA ALA A 775 -4.43 28.84 -33.42
C ALA A 775 -5.23 29.75 -34.36
N ALA A 776 -5.39 29.32 -35.62
CA ALA A 776 -6.15 30.02 -36.65
C ALA A 776 -7.10 29.03 -37.33
N TYR A 777 -8.28 29.50 -37.75
CA TYR A 777 -9.27 28.71 -38.47
C TYR A 777 -10.02 29.55 -39.50
#